data_AF-A0A2P4X3U0-F1
#
_entry.id   AF-A0A2P4X3U0-F1
#
_cell.length_a   1.000
_cell.length_b   1.000
_cell.length_c   1.000
_cell.angle_alpha   90.00
_cell.angle_beta   90.00
_cell.angle_gamma   90.00
#
_symmetry.space_group_name_H-M   'P 1'
#
loop_
_entity.id
_entity.type
_entity.pdbx_description
1 polymer ?
#
loop_
_entity_poly.entity_id
_entity_poly.type
_entity_poly.pdbx_seq_one_letter_code
_entity_poly.pdbx_strand_id
1 'polypeptide(L)'
;MLRILRVVKKNKNGETKKIEISEPSKIGKVLTEKTTRRLIVLVLLIIIVSPIIDGTVDLTQDDFQTSQFERLHRYTQDYNKTGLITMVHMRSLVNEYVRDSNGLIVQMSLTNINDSLVKTWLQEVRFQSLNSDESDWQFGSNQTLTKNPKTGWTASHLVDEPTKKYRTTEITTVDNLGCYVNDMCSDCDAASGTSKCHSFVTFDISAYTKAAANLNIGKTIVVMLCFAVSIFVLTKDAETMVIGPIERMMRLVTQLAQNPLGSTEAKREEYEADTPTGTDYETKMLEDTLSKIGRLLQVGFGAAGTEIIAKNMGGAGDFDVMIPGKKITSVFGFGIIEHFTETCSILEEDVITYINTIAEIVHGDAKVFHGAANKNIGSAFLLAWKICDGGLPGMRDPRDPADKPRMLPAEKQKRREGIYIKSTGAGSVIRRVGPTELVDSALTAVLKMRVDLHNANHHGTLHKYCNNTKLIAAFDSFEVHLGFGLHIGWAIEGAIGSRFKIDASYLSPNVNMAARLEAATGQFDVPMLISEWFVDELSSEARRFCRKIDRVAVKGSEIPMDLWTFDIGRYPAEGVNPDISDDGRQKAVEFGFDPIYPALQEGIPSVFFSNFNEGIGAYFAGKWDVARVKLTAANQIWEDGPTKVVLKVMETEGRTVEGEFMAPTWWKGYRQLTEK
;
A
#
# COMPACT_ATOMS: atom_id res chain seq x y z
N MET A 1 -40.35 -13.99 37.72
CA MET A 1 -39.72 -12.84 38.39
C MET A 1 -38.36 -13.29 38.92
N LEU A 2 -37.30 -13.20 38.10
CA LEU A 2 -35.93 -13.65 38.42
C LEU A 2 -35.00 -12.44 38.30
N ARG A 3 -34.49 -11.96 39.44
CA ARG A 3 -33.56 -10.82 39.55
C ARG A 3 -32.17 -11.26 39.11
N ILE A 4 -31.71 -10.74 37.97
CA ILE A 4 -30.30 -10.81 37.57
C ILE A 4 -29.55 -9.72 38.34
N LEU A 5 -28.73 -10.14 39.31
CA LEU A 5 -27.78 -9.26 40.01
C LEU A 5 -26.61 -8.96 39.07
N ARG A 6 -26.55 -7.72 38.59
CA ARG A 6 -25.45 -7.17 37.79
C ARG A 6 -24.28 -6.87 38.73
N VAL A 7 -23.29 -7.76 38.80
CA VAL A 7 -22.01 -7.46 39.47
C VAL A 7 -21.21 -6.52 38.55
N VAL A 8 -21.41 -5.21 38.74
CA VAL A 8 -20.57 -4.18 38.15
C VAL A 8 -19.36 -4.03 39.05
N LYS A 9 -18.23 -4.60 38.66
CA LYS A 9 -16.92 -4.28 39.26
C LYS A 9 -16.59 -2.84 38.87
N LYS A 10 -16.89 -1.91 39.78
CA LYS A 10 -16.65 -0.48 39.64
C LYS A 10 -15.14 -0.23 39.73
N ASN A 11 -14.44 -0.29 38.59
CA ASN A 11 -13.11 0.29 38.47
C ASN A 11 -13.24 1.82 38.59
N LYS A 12 -13.14 2.31 39.82
CA LYS A 12 -12.72 3.69 40.10
C LYS A 12 -11.24 3.77 39.74
N ASN A 13 -10.97 4.25 38.52
CA ASN A 13 -9.83 5.07 38.13
C ASN A 13 -10.03 5.41 36.65
N GLY A 14 -11.08 6.19 36.40
CA GLY A 14 -11.21 6.95 35.16
C GLY A 14 -10.37 8.22 35.27
N GLU A 15 -9.05 8.07 35.41
CA GLU A 15 -8.18 9.11 34.89
C GLU A 15 -8.21 8.93 33.38
N THR A 16 -8.92 9.83 32.71
CA THR A 16 -8.64 10.14 31.31
C THR A 16 -7.16 10.48 31.22
N LYS A 17 -6.31 9.48 30.94
CA LYS A 17 -5.00 9.73 30.37
C LYS A 17 -5.27 10.54 29.12
N LYS A 18 -5.06 11.85 29.20
CA LYS A 18 -4.77 12.67 28.04
C LYS A 18 -3.68 11.89 27.31
N ILE A 19 -3.99 11.41 26.12
CA ILE A 19 -2.99 10.93 25.19
C ILE A 19 -2.16 12.18 24.91
N GLU A 20 -1.05 12.34 25.61
CA GLU A 20 -0.07 13.37 25.32
C GLU A 20 0.37 13.13 23.87
N ILE A 21 0.00 14.06 23.00
CA ILE A 21 0.46 14.05 21.63
C ILE A 21 1.94 14.40 21.66
N SER A 22 2.72 13.44 21.16
CA SER A 22 4.09 13.50 20.67
C SER A 22 5.22 13.69 21.70
N GLU A 23 5.83 12.57 22.09
CA GLU A 23 7.28 12.49 21.87
C GLU A 23 7.51 12.63 20.34
N PRO A 24 8.48 13.43 19.87
CA PRO A 24 8.81 13.46 18.45
C PRO A 24 9.09 12.02 18.00
N SER A 25 8.52 11.60 16.86
CA SER A 25 8.74 10.23 16.36
C SER A 25 10.25 9.96 16.32
N LYS A 26 10.66 8.72 16.62
CA LYS A 26 12.09 8.40 16.66
C LYS A 26 12.74 8.71 15.29
N ILE A 27 11.98 8.56 14.22
CA ILE A 27 12.34 8.99 12.86
C ILE A 27 12.56 10.50 12.78
N GLY A 28 11.64 11.30 13.32
CA GLY A 28 11.80 12.77 13.38
C GLY A 28 13.07 13.17 14.12
N LYS A 29 13.36 12.52 15.25
CA LYS A 29 14.58 12.77 16.04
C LYS A 29 15.85 12.41 15.26
N VAL A 30 15.90 11.22 14.66
CA VAL A 30 17.06 10.77 13.86
C VAL A 30 17.25 11.63 12.60
N LEU A 31 16.15 11.99 11.92
CA LEU A 31 16.20 12.91 10.79
C LEU A 31 16.79 14.25 11.23
N THR A 32 16.28 14.85 12.33
CA THR A 32 16.84 16.10 12.85
C THR A 32 18.31 15.98 13.25
N GLU A 33 18.73 14.87 13.86
CA GLU A 33 20.13 14.64 14.25
C GLU A 33 21.05 14.49 13.03
N LYS A 34 20.63 13.73 12.02
CA LYS A 34 21.40 13.53 10.78
C LYS A 34 21.48 14.83 9.97
N THR A 35 20.38 15.59 9.92
CA THR A 35 20.30 16.90 9.26
C THR A 35 21.22 17.91 9.94
N THR A 36 21.15 18.02 11.28
CA THR A 36 21.98 18.95 12.06
C THR A 36 23.46 18.61 11.95
N ARG A 37 23.84 17.32 12.07
CA ARG A 37 25.23 16.89 11.89
C ARG A 37 25.79 17.27 10.51
N ARG A 38 25.03 17.06 9.44
CA ARG A 38 25.45 17.41 8.07
C ARG A 38 25.49 18.92 7.83
N LEU A 39 24.57 19.69 8.42
CA LEU A 39 24.61 21.15 8.43
C LEU A 39 25.85 21.68 9.13
N ILE A 40 26.22 21.12 10.28
CA ILE A 40 27.44 21.51 11.00
C ILE A 40 28.68 21.25 10.13
N VAL A 41 28.77 20.09 9.49
CA VAL A 41 29.88 19.77 8.57
C VAL A 41 29.95 20.74 7.40
N LEU A 42 28.82 21.11 6.80
CA LEU A 42 28.75 22.12 5.74
C LEU A 42 29.28 23.48 6.22
N VAL A 43 28.80 23.95 7.35
CA VAL A 43 29.18 25.25 7.92
C VAL A 43 30.69 25.27 8.22
N LEU A 44 31.21 24.21 8.82
CA LEU A 44 32.65 24.07 9.08
C LEU A 44 33.47 24.07 7.77
N LEU A 45 33.00 23.38 6.73
CA LEU A 45 33.68 23.36 5.44
C LEU A 45 33.72 24.75 4.79
N ILE A 46 32.61 25.51 4.83
CA ILE A 46 32.56 26.89 4.32
C ILE A 46 33.50 27.81 5.12
N ILE A 47 33.54 27.67 6.45
CA ILE A 47 34.43 28.46 7.33
C ILE A 47 35.90 28.15 7.06
N ILE A 48 36.26 26.90 6.74
CA ILE A 48 37.65 26.52 6.44
C ILE A 48 38.06 27.01 5.03
N VAL A 49 37.14 26.94 4.07
CA VAL A 49 37.44 27.23 2.66
C VAL A 49 37.41 28.74 2.35
N SER A 50 36.58 29.54 3.05
CA SER A 50 36.48 30.98 2.79
C SER A 50 37.81 31.74 2.98
N PRO A 51 38.57 31.57 4.08
CA PRO A 51 39.83 32.29 4.29
C PRO A 51 40.92 31.94 3.28
N ILE A 52 40.92 30.72 2.75
CA ILE A 52 41.88 30.25 1.75
C ILE A 52 41.66 30.97 0.40
N ILE A 53 40.40 31.29 0.10
CA ILE A 53 40.02 31.94 -1.16
C ILE A 53 40.09 33.46 -1.04
N ASP A 54 39.82 34.00 0.16
CA ASP A 54 39.69 35.45 0.34
C ASP A 54 40.97 36.18 -0.07
N GLY A 55 42.18 35.68 0.23
CA GLY A 55 43.44 36.09 -0.42
C GLY A 55 43.79 37.60 -0.46
N THR A 56 42.93 38.45 0.08
CA THR A 56 42.95 39.90 0.03
C THR A 56 43.38 40.39 1.40
N VAL A 57 44.67 40.27 1.67
CA VAL A 57 45.28 41.23 2.60
C VAL A 57 45.33 42.54 1.82
N ASP A 58 44.64 43.56 2.31
CA ASP A 58 44.61 44.91 1.73
C ASP A 58 46.04 45.42 1.59
N LEU A 59 46.61 45.27 0.39
CA LEU A 59 47.92 45.81 -0.01
C LEU A 59 47.76 47.16 -0.73
N THR A 60 46.56 47.76 -0.69
CA THR A 60 46.22 48.92 -1.51
C THR A 60 46.76 50.24 -0.95
N GLN A 61 47.23 50.28 0.30
CA GLN A 61 47.89 51.45 0.87
C GLN A 61 49.37 51.17 1.07
N ASP A 62 50.16 51.61 0.10
CA ASP A 62 51.60 51.74 0.25
C ASP A 62 51.88 52.98 1.10
N ASP A 63 52.32 52.79 2.35
CA ASP A 63 52.63 53.88 3.29
C ASP A 63 53.62 54.89 2.71
N PHE A 64 54.51 54.45 1.81
CA PHE A 64 55.42 55.35 1.09
C PHE A 64 54.67 56.29 0.15
N GLN A 65 53.71 55.77 -0.62
CA GLN A 65 52.93 56.57 -1.58
C GLN A 65 52.16 57.68 -0.88
N THR A 66 51.62 57.41 0.31
CA THR A 66 50.85 58.39 1.07
C THR A 66 51.77 59.41 1.75
N SER A 67 52.76 58.95 2.51
CA SER A 67 53.61 59.82 3.34
C SER A 67 54.54 60.72 2.52
N GLN A 68 55.13 60.24 1.43
CA GLN A 68 56.01 61.07 0.60
C GLN A 68 55.22 62.04 -0.28
N PHE A 69 53.98 61.69 -0.65
CA PHE A 69 53.14 62.59 -1.41
C PHE A 69 52.64 63.76 -0.56
N GLU A 70 52.36 63.52 0.73
CA GLU A 70 52.08 64.59 1.70
C GLU A 70 53.25 65.57 1.81
N ARG A 71 54.48 65.05 1.84
CA ARG A 71 55.69 65.90 1.83
C ARG A 71 55.77 66.75 0.56
N LEU A 72 55.53 66.18 -0.62
CA LEU A 72 55.49 66.93 -1.89
C LEU A 72 54.43 68.04 -1.86
N HIS A 73 53.25 67.76 -1.32
CA HIS A 73 52.19 68.75 -1.15
C HIS A 73 52.65 69.92 -0.27
N ARG A 74 53.32 69.64 0.86
CA ARG A 74 53.90 70.67 1.74
C ARG A 74 55.02 71.49 1.10
N TYR A 75 55.90 70.85 0.30
CA TYR A 75 57.01 71.52 -0.38
C TYR A 75 56.55 72.64 -1.34
N THR A 76 55.42 72.44 -2.01
CA THR A 76 54.85 73.43 -2.94
C THR A 76 54.24 74.67 -2.26
N GLN A 77 54.09 74.65 -0.93
CA GLN A 77 53.36 75.67 -0.18
C GLN A 77 54.28 76.38 0.83
N ASP A 78 54.51 75.75 1.99
CA ASP A 78 55.26 76.35 3.10
C ASP A 78 56.73 76.55 2.76
N TYR A 79 57.36 75.53 2.17
CA TYR A 79 58.79 75.57 1.92
C TYR A 79 59.15 76.49 0.75
N ASN A 80 58.30 76.57 -0.28
CA ASN A 80 58.51 77.48 -1.41
C ASN A 80 58.31 78.96 -1.05
N LYS A 81 57.50 79.29 -0.02
CA LYS A 81 57.33 80.69 0.45
C LYS A 81 58.63 81.34 0.95
N THR A 82 59.61 80.55 1.37
CA THR A 82 60.94 81.05 1.79
C THR A 82 61.83 81.47 0.61
N GLY A 83 61.46 81.13 -0.63
CA GLY A 83 62.25 81.39 -1.85
C GLY A 83 63.53 80.57 -1.97
N LEU A 84 63.82 79.68 -1.00
CA LEU A 84 65.03 78.86 -0.94
C LEU A 84 64.96 77.60 -1.82
N ILE A 85 63.74 77.18 -2.22
CA ILE A 85 63.54 76.02 -3.08
C ILE A 85 63.48 76.45 -4.53
N THR A 86 64.45 76.00 -5.32
CA THR A 86 64.46 76.24 -6.76
C THR A 86 63.53 75.26 -7.50
N MET A 87 63.05 75.66 -8.68
CA MET A 87 62.24 74.79 -9.53
C MET A 87 62.98 73.51 -9.96
N VAL A 88 64.31 73.57 -10.02
CA VAL A 88 65.18 72.41 -10.29
C VAL A 88 65.13 71.41 -9.12
N HIS A 89 65.11 71.90 -7.88
CA HIS A 89 64.98 71.06 -6.70
C HIS A 89 63.59 70.40 -6.60
N MET A 90 62.51 71.15 -6.89
CA MET A 90 61.16 70.58 -6.96
C MET A 90 61.04 69.44 -7.97
N ARG A 91 61.64 69.61 -9.16
CA ARG A 91 61.71 68.55 -10.16
C ARG A 91 62.43 67.30 -9.65
N SER A 92 63.49 67.47 -8.86
CA SER A 92 64.22 66.34 -8.27
C SER A 92 63.36 65.54 -7.29
N LEU A 93 62.59 66.22 -6.42
CA LEU A 93 61.69 65.58 -5.46
C LEU A 93 60.55 64.81 -6.16
N VAL A 94 59.99 65.38 -7.24
CA VAL A 94 58.98 64.68 -8.05
C VAL A 94 59.58 63.44 -8.71
N ASN A 95 60.80 63.54 -9.23
CA ASN A 95 61.48 62.38 -9.82
C ASN A 95 61.77 61.28 -8.79
N GLU A 96 62.14 61.64 -7.56
CA GLU A 96 62.36 60.69 -6.46
C GLU A 96 61.07 59.94 -6.11
N TYR A 97 59.96 60.67 -5.93
CA TYR A 97 58.65 60.07 -5.67
C TYR A 97 58.21 59.09 -6.77
N VAL A 98 58.39 59.45 -8.04
CA VAL A 98 58.02 58.60 -9.19
C VAL A 98 58.91 57.36 -9.31
N ARG A 99 60.16 57.43 -8.84
CA ARG A 99 61.09 56.29 -8.86
C ARG A 99 60.74 55.27 -7.80
N ASP A 100 60.54 55.73 -6.57
CA ASP A 100 60.42 54.85 -5.41
C ASP A 100 58.97 54.47 -5.08
N SER A 101 57.98 55.05 -5.77
CA SER A 101 56.58 54.60 -5.69
C SER A 101 56.39 53.21 -6.33
N ASN A 102 55.76 52.28 -5.61
CA ASN A 102 55.44 50.94 -6.12
C ASN A 102 54.18 50.87 -7.01
N GLY A 103 53.64 52.01 -7.44
CA GLY A 103 52.40 52.10 -8.22
C GLY A 103 52.60 52.55 -9.68
N LEU A 104 51.62 52.22 -10.53
CA LEU A 104 51.56 52.72 -11.90
C LEU A 104 50.83 54.08 -11.93
N ILE A 105 51.57 55.18 -11.94
CA ILE A 105 51.01 56.54 -11.92
C ILE A 105 50.28 56.85 -13.25
N VAL A 106 49.00 57.19 -13.17
CA VAL A 106 48.16 57.58 -14.30
C VAL A 106 48.03 59.09 -14.42
N GLN A 107 47.92 59.77 -13.28
CA GLN A 107 47.79 61.23 -13.23
C GLN A 107 48.42 61.75 -11.93
N MET A 108 49.03 62.92 -12.00
CA MET A 108 49.58 63.61 -10.84
C MET A 108 49.40 65.11 -11.03
N SER A 109 48.88 65.78 -10.00
CA SER A 109 48.76 67.22 -9.93
C SER A 109 49.30 67.72 -8.59
N LEU A 110 49.98 68.86 -8.63
CA LEU A 110 50.58 69.49 -7.47
C LEU A 110 50.10 70.93 -7.36
N THR A 111 49.65 71.32 -6.18
CA THR A 111 49.28 72.71 -5.89
C THR A 111 50.42 73.68 -6.25
N ASN A 112 50.09 74.87 -6.74
CA ASN A 112 51.03 75.94 -7.10
C ASN A 112 52.05 75.60 -8.23
N ILE A 113 51.89 74.47 -8.92
CA ILE A 113 52.66 74.11 -10.11
C ILE A 113 51.70 73.87 -11.27
N ASN A 114 52.01 74.39 -12.45
CA ASN A 114 51.20 74.15 -13.64
C ASN A 114 51.23 72.67 -14.04
N ASP A 115 50.07 72.03 -14.18
CA ASP A 115 49.94 70.60 -14.53
C ASP A 115 50.68 70.23 -15.82
N SER A 116 50.72 71.12 -16.80
CA SER A 116 51.47 70.91 -18.05
C SER A 116 52.97 70.73 -17.80
N LEU A 117 53.52 71.44 -16.81
CA LEU A 117 54.93 71.37 -16.43
C LEU A 117 55.24 70.09 -15.64
N VAL A 118 54.34 69.68 -14.74
CA VAL A 118 54.44 68.39 -14.03
C VAL A 118 54.42 67.25 -15.04
N LYS A 119 53.51 67.30 -16.03
CA LYS A 119 53.45 66.31 -17.12
C LYS A 119 54.75 66.24 -17.92
N THR A 120 55.38 67.38 -18.23
CA THR A 120 56.70 67.39 -18.88
C THR A 120 57.76 66.72 -18.01
N TRP A 121 57.77 66.98 -16.69
CA TRP A 121 58.71 66.32 -15.77
C TRP A 121 58.51 64.80 -15.74
N LEU A 122 57.27 64.33 -15.70
CA LEU A 122 56.94 62.91 -15.73
C LEU A 122 57.33 62.24 -17.06
N GLN A 123 57.32 62.97 -18.18
CA GLN A 123 57.79 62.44 -19.48
C GLN A 123 59.33 62.39 -19.58
N GLU A 124 60.01 63.32 -18.91
CA GLU A 124 61.46 63.43 -18.91
C GLU A 124 62.15 62.59 -17.83
N VAL A 125 61.41 62.02 -16.88
CA VAL A 125 61.98 61.16 -15.83
C VAL A 125 62.69 59.94 -16.44
N ARG A 126 63.83 59.59 -15.85
CA ARG A 126 64.62 58.41 -16.22
C ARG A 126 64.95 57.59 -14.99
N PHE A 127 65.11 56.28 -15.19
CA PHE A 127 65.32 55.28 -14.16
C PHE A 127 66.72 54.66 -14.26
N GLN A 128 67.16 54.07 -13.15
CA GLN A 128 68.43 53.37 -13.04
C GLN A 128 68.22 51.85 -13.14
N SER A 129 69.26 51.09 -13.49
CA SER A 129 69.18 49.62 -13.50
C SER A 129 69.05 49.07 -12.08
N LEU A 130 68.55 47.83 -11.97
CA LEU A 130 68.54 47.09 -10.71
C LEU A 130 69.89 46.37 -10.50
N ASN A 131 70.20 46.05 -9.25
CA ASN A 131 71.30 45.15 -8.90
C ASN A 131 71.07 43.75 -9.47
N SER A 132 72.12 42.92 -9.46
CA SER A 132 72.08 41.53 -9.97
C SER A 132 70.96 40.67 -9.38
N ASP A 133 70.52 41.00 -8.17
CA ASP A 133 69.54 40.24 -7.39
C ASP A 133 68.12 40.83 -7.52
N GLU A 134 67.94 41.84 -8.38
CA GLU A 134 66.68 42.55 -8.67
C GLU A 134 65.95 43.18 -7.47
N SER A 135 66.56 43.13 -6.28
CA SER A 135 65.96 43.58 -5.02
C SER A 135 66.02 45.10 -4.82
N ASP A 136 67.07 45.75 -5.33
CA ASP A 136 67.23 47.20 -5.18
C ASP A 136 67.97 47.85 -6.35
N TRP A 137 67.96 49.18 -6.37
CA TRP A 137 68.61 50.00 -7.37
C TRP A 137 70.14 49.85 -7.40
N GLN A 138 70.72 49.90 -8.60
CA GLN A 138 72.16 49.85 -8.78
C GLN A 138 72.83 51.16 -8.42
N PHE A 139 73.51 51.18 -7.28
CA PHE A 139 74.23 52.35 -6.76
C PHE A 139 75.29 52.85 -7.76
N GLY A 140 75.25 54.14 -8.07
CA GLY A 140 76.21 54.80 -8.97
C GLY A 140 75.94 54.62 -10.47
N SER A 141 74.84 53.97 -10.88
CA SER A 141 74.46 53.83 -12.29
C SER A 141 73.77 55.09 -12.84
N ASN A 142 73.98 55.39 -14.13
CA ASN A 142 73.36 56.55 -14.78
C ASN A 142 71.87 56.29 -15.06
N GLN A 143 71.03 57.30 -14.78
CA GLN A 143 69.58 57.27 -14.99
C GLN A 143 69.23 57.40 -16.48
N THR A 144 69.28 56.30 -17.22
CA THR A 144 69.12 56.28 -18.68
C THR A 144 67.86 55.54 -19.15
N LEU A 145 67.24 54.72 -18.29
CA LEU A 145 66.09 53.90 -18.65
C LEU A 145 64.80 54.74 -18.70
N THR A 146 63.95 54.49 -19.69
CA THR A 146 62.64 55.14 -19.85
C THR A 146 61.50 54.37 -19.18
N LYS A 147 61.77 53.15 -18.72
CA LYS A 147 60.84 52.26 -18.02
C LYS A 147 61.36 51.98 -16.61
N ASN A 148 60.49 52.08 -15.61
CA ASN A 148 60.80 51.67 -14.25
C ASN A 148 60.92 50.13 -14.21
N PRO A 149 62.08 49.56 -13.87
CA PRO A 149 62.28 48.12 -13.84
C PRO A 149 61.56 47.42 -12.68
N LYS A 150 61.22 48.12 -11.57
CA LYS A 150 60.47 47.54 -10.43
C LYS A 150 58.97 47.42 -10.71
N THR A 151 58.36 48.49 -11.23
CA THR A 151 56.89 48.56 -11.42
C THR A 151 56.44 48.38 -12.87
N GLY A 152 57.37 48.51 -13.82
CA GLY A 152 57.06 48.53 -15.25
C GLY A 152 56.52 49.86 -15.77
N TRP A 153 56.45 50.90 -14.92
CA TRP A 153 55.89 52.20 -15.29
C TRP A 153 56.68 52.91 -16.40
N THR A 154 55.95 53.61 -17.28
CA THR A 154 56.47 54.45 -18.36
C THR A 154 55.56 55.66 -18.54
N ALA A 155 56.07 56.73 -19.17
CA ALA A 155 55.29 57.93 -19.47
C ALA A 155 54.04 57.69 -20.35
N SER A 156 53.91 56.53 -21.01
CA SER A 156 52.72 56.13 -21.76
C SER A 156 51.51 55.75 -20.89
N HIS A 157 51.71 55.57 -19.57
CA HIS A 157 50.63 55.32 -18.62
C HIS A 157 49.88 56.59 -18.21
N LEU A 158 50.44 57.78 -18.52
CA LEU A 158 49.83 59.06 -18.21
C LEU A 158 48.59 59.30 -19.07
N VAL A 159 47.49 59.73 -18.44
CA VAL A 159 46.21 60.02 -19.10
C VAL A 159 45.69 61.37 -18.61
N ASP A 160 45.15 62.19 -19.51
CA ASP A 160 44.61 63.50 -19.16
C ASP A 160 43.32 63.42 -18.34
N GLU A 161 42.50 62.40 -18.61
CA GLU A 161 41.29 62.09 -17.84
C GLU A 161 41.25 60.59 -17.50
N PRO A 162 41.72 60.17 -16.31
CA PRO A 162 41.73 58.76 -15.91
C PRO A 162 40.34 58.10 -15.95
N THR A 163 39.29 58.86 -15.62
CA THR A 163 37.90 58.40 -15.58
C THR A 163 37.33 58.02 -16.94
N LYS A 164 37.93 58.46 -18.06
CA LYS A 164 37.55 58.02 -19.42
C LYS A 164 38.14 56.67 -19.80
N LYS A 165 39.27 56.27 -19.18
CA LYS A 165 40.01 55.05 -19.52
C LYS A 165 39.82 53.93 -18.50
N TYR A 166 39.69 54.27 -17.22
CA TYR A 166 39.60 53.33 -16.10
C TYR A 166 38.27 53.44 -15.37
N ARG A 167 37.80 52.32 -14.80
CA ARG A 167 36.68 52.34 -13.86
C ARG A 167 37.11 52.97 -12.54
N THR A 168 36.18 53.58 -11.80
CA THR A 168 36.47 54.17 -10.47
C THR A 168 37.04 53.16 -9.47
N THR A 169 36.78 51.86 -9.65
CA THR A 169 37.33 50.78 -8.84
C THR A 169 38.69 50.25 -9.33
N GLU A 170 39.13 50.65 -10.52
CA GLU A 170 40.41 50.23 -11.13
C GLU A 170 41.53 51.26 -10.90
N ILE A 171 41.21 52.38 -10.26
CA ILE A 171 42.15 53.41 -9.87
C ILE A 171 42.04 53.66 -8.38
N THR A 172 43.16 54.00 -7.76
CA THR A 172 43.18 54.55 -6.40
C THR A 172 43.85 55.92 -6.46
N THR A 173 43.31 56.90 -5.75
CA THR A 173 43.89 58.25 -5.71
C THR A 173 44.32 58.54 -4.29
N VAL A 174 45.56 59.00 -4.16
CA VAL A 174 46.10 59.55 -2.92
C VAL A 174 45.94 61.06 -3.02
N ASP A 175 45.02 61.60 -2.24
CA ASP A 175 44.68 63.02 -2.19
C ASP A 175 45.25 63.66 -0.93
N ASN A 176 45.86 64.84 -1.08
CA ASN A 176 46.21 65.73 0.03
C ASN A 176 45.52 67.08 -0.16
N LEU A 177 44.79 67.48 0.87
CA LEU A 177 43.97 68.70 0.90
C LEU A 177 44.46 69.61 2.03
N GLY A 178 44.56 70.90 1.74
CA GLY A 178 44.77 71.93 2.74
C GLY A 178 45.89 72.90 2.41
N CYS A 179 45.66 74.17 2.67
CA CYS A 179 46.67 75.21 2.51
C CYS A 179 47.46 75.41 3.80
N TYR A 180 48.77 75.20 3.76
CA TYR A 180 49.68 75.38 4.89
C TYR A 180 50.40 76.73 4.81
N VAL A 181 50.48 77.41 5.96
CA VAL A 181 51.25 78.64 6.15
C VAL A 181 51.92 78.59 7.51
N ASN A 182 53.26 78.63 7.54
CA ASN A 182 54.07 78.56 8.75
C ASN A 182 53.79 77.30 9.59
N ASP A 183 53.71 76.14 8.93
CA ASP A 183 53.42 74.84 9.58
C ASP A 183 52.02 74.75 10.21
N MET A 184 51.17 75.76 10.02
CA MET A 184 49.76 75.75 10.40
C MET A 184 48.89 75.59 9.17
N CYS A 185 47.97 74.63 9.21
CA CYS A 185 46.99 74.51 8.15
C CYS A 185 45.84 75.50 8.30
N SER A 186 45.59 76.25 7.22
CA SER A 186 44.54 77.27 7.12
C SER A 186 43.22 76.75 6.54
N ASP A 187 43.24 75.62 5.85
CA ASP A 187 42.10 75.08 5.07
C ASP A 187 42.08 73.53 5.04
N CYS A 188 42.43 72.89 6.16
CA CYS A 188 42.47 71.42 6.29
C CYS A 188 41.14 70.81 6.75
N ASP A 189 40.02 71.48 6.48
CA ASP A 189 38.72 70.99 6.94
C ASP A 189 38.30 69.78 6.08
N ALA A 190 38.66 68.58 6.55
CA ALA A 190 38.43 67.30 5.88
C ALA A 190 36.94 67.06 5.55
N ALA A 191 36.03 67.80 6.18
CA ALA A 191 34.59 67.69 5.98
C ALA A 191 34.08 68.23 4.63
N SER A 192 34.80 69.14 3.98
CA SER A 192 34.33 69.80 2.73
C SER A 192 34.75 69.08 1.44
N GLY A 193 35.76 68.19 1.50
CA GLY A 193 36.24 67.42 0.35
C GLY A 193 36.91 68.23 -0.76
N THR A 194 37.04 69.55 -0.60
CA THR A 194 37.64 70.46 -1.59
C THR A 194 38.44 71.55 -0.89
N SER A 195 39.72 71.70 -1.21
CA SER A 195 40.57 72.79 -0.74
C SER A 195 41.13 73.57 -1.93
N LYS A 196 41.46 74.85 -1.73
CA LYS A 196 42.22 75.63 -2.73
C LYS A 196 43.60 75.04 -3.00
N CYS A 197 44.18 74.38 -2.01
CA CYS A 197 45.42 73.64 -2.13
C CYS A 197 45.09 72.15 -2.17
N HIS A 198 44.98 71.62 -3.38
CA HIS A 198 44.75 70.20 -3.64
C HIS A 198 45.91 69.66 -4.46
N SER A 199 46.54 68.60 -3.96
CA SER A 199 47.46 67.78 -4.74
C SER A 199 46.93 66.36 -4.74
N PHE A 200 47.00 65.68 -5.87
CA PHE A 200 46.57 64.30 -5.98
C PHE A 200 47.46 63.50 -6.92
N VAL A 201 47.56 62.20 -6.65
CA VAL A 201 48.21 61.24 -7.53
C VAL A 201 47.33 59.99 -7.64
N THR A 202 47.05 59.60 -8.88
CA THR A 202 46.18 58.48 -9.21
C THR A 202 47.02 57.32 -9.73
N PHE A 203 46.80 56.13 -9.17
CA PHE A 203 47.47 54.89 -9.54
C PHE A 203 46.50 53.91 -10.22
N ASP A 204 47.01 53.13 -11.18
CA ASP A 204 46.30 52.01 -11.81
C ASP A 204 46.41 50.75 -10.94
N ILE A 205 45.27 50.26 -10.45
CA ILE A 205 45.11 49.01 -9.69
C ILE A 205 44.24 47.99 -10.45
N SER A 206 44.07 48.15 -11.77
CA SER A 206 43.21 47.31 -12.60
C SER A 206 43.63 45.84 -12.63
N ALA A 207 44.93 45.54 -12.53
CA ALA A 207 45.43 44.17 -12.46
C ALA A 207 45.01 43.48 -11.15
N TYR A 208 45.12 44.18 -10.02
CA TYR A 208 44.71 43.69 -8.71
C TYR A 208 43.21 43.46 -8.64
N THR A 209 42.41 44.42 -9.11
CA THR A 209 40.95 44.34 -9.05
C THR A 209 40.39 43.24 -9.97
N LYS A 210 41.00 43.00 -11.13
CA LYS A 210 40.68 41.85 -12.00
C LYS A 210 41.02 40.51 -11.34
N ALA A 211 42.17 40.40 -10.68
CA ALA A 211 42.56 39.19 -9.97
C ALA A 211 41.61 38.90 -8.78
N ALA A 212 41.28 39.92 -7.99
CA ALA A 212 40.32 39.82 -6.88
C ALA A 212 38.91 39.45 -7.37
N ALA A 213 38.45 40.02 -8.50
CA ALA A 213 37.16 39.66 -9.10
C ALA A 213 37.11 38.19 -9.54
N ASN A 214 38.18 37.66 -10.14
CA ASN A 214 38.27 36.26 -10.54
C ASN A 214 38.21 35.30 -9.33
N LEU A 215 38.90 35.63 -8.24
CA LEU A 215 38.85 34.87 -6.98
C LEU A 215 37.46 34.90 -6.36
N ASN A 216 36.80 36.06 -6.36
CA ASN A 216 35.44 36.22 -5.86
C ASN A 216 34.41 35.40 -6.67
N ILE A 217 34.54 35.35 -7.99
CA ILE A 217 33.70 34.49 -8.84
C ILE A 217 33.92 33.01 -8.48
N GLY A 218 35.18 32.59 -8.30
CA GLY A 218 35.51 31.24 -7.83
C GLY A 218 34.87 30.92 -6.47
N LYS A 219 34.92 31.87 -5.52
CA LYS A 219 34.28 31.75 -4.20
C LYS A 219 32.77 31.49 -4.33
N THR A 220 32.07 32.27 -5.15
CA THR A 220 30.63 32.11 -5.35
C THR A 220 30.28 30.73 -5.93
N ILE A 221 31.06 30.22 -6.89
CA ILE A 221 30.84 28.91 -7.50
C ILE A 221 31.00 27.78 -6.47
N VAL A 222 32.05 27.83 -5.63
CA VAL A 222 32.28 26.83 -4.59
C VAL A 222 31.11 26.80 -3.59
N VAL A 223 30.67 27.98 -3.14
CA VAL A 223 29.53 28.09 -2.21
C VAL A 223 28.25 27.53 -2.83
N MET A 224 27.97 27.84 -4.11
CA MET A 224 26.80 27.29 -4.82
C MET A 224 26.84 25.75 -4.92
N LEU A 225 28.00 25.17 -5.24
CA LEU A 225 28.16 23.72 -5.31
C LEU A 225 27.96 23.05 -3.94
N CYS A 226 28.50 23.62 -2.87
CA CYS A 226 28.30 23.12 -1.51
C CYS A 226 26.81 23.11 -1.13
N PHE A 227 26.07 24.20 -1.41
CA PHE A 227 24.63 24.24 -1.16
C PHE A 227 23.85 23.24 -2.00
N ALA A 228 24.17 23.08 -3.28
CA ALA A 228 23.49 22.13 -4.16
C ALA A 228 23.64 20.68 -3.67
N VAL A 229 24.87 20.27 -3.29
CA VAL A 229 25.13 18.93 -2.73
C VAL A 229 24.40 18.74 -1.41
N SER A 230 24.39 19.74 -0.52
CA SER A 230 23.67 19.66 0.75
C SER A 230 22.17 19.48 0.56
N ILE A 231 21.54 20.27 -0.32
CA ILE A 231 20.10 20.14 -0.62
C ILE A 231 19.82 18.74 -1.14
N PHE A 232 20.57 18.25 -2.13
CA PHE A 232 20.36 16.92 -2.69
C PHE A 232 20.44 15.81 -1.63
N VAL A 233 21.46 15.86 -0.77
CA VAL A 233 21.67 14.86 0.29
C VAL A 233 20.57 14.90 1.35
N LEU A 234 20.11 16.10 1.74
CA LEU A 234 19.02 16.26 2.71
C LEU A 234 17.68 15.80 2.15
N THR A 235 17.38 16.13 0.88
CA THR A 235 16.16 15.69 0.21
C THR A 235 16.12 14.17 0.06
N LYS A 236 17.24 13.55 -0.34
CA LYS A 236 17.34 12.09 -0.47
C LYS A 236 17.12 11.35 0.86
N ASP A 237 17.64 11.88 1.96
CA ASP A 237 17.43 11.30 3.30
C ASP A 237 15.96 11.37 3.73
N ALA A 238 15.26 12.47 3.45
CA ALA A 238 13.83 12.61 3.72
C ALA A 238 13.00 11.63 2.87
N GLU A 239 13.39 11.44 1.61
CA GLU A 239 12.70 10.56 0.67
C GLU A 239 12.81 9.09 1.07
N THR A 240 13.99 8.62 1.49
CA THR A 240 14.20 7.22 1.89
C THR A 240 13.63 6.89 3.27
N MET A 241 13.76 7.78 4.25
CA MET A 241 13.31 7.51 5.64
C MET A 241 11.82 7.76 5.86
N VAL A 242 11.19 8.69 5.12
CA VAL A 242 9.80 9.11 5.38
C VAL A 242 8.88 8.86 4.19
N ILE A 243 9.22 9.38 3.01
CA ILE A 243 8.30 9.35 1.85
C ILE A 243 8.11 7.92 1.33
N GLY A 244 9.19 7.16 1.13
CA GLY A 244 9.14 5.79 0.62
C GLY A 244 8.26 4.85 1.45
N PRO A 245 8.44 4.76 2.79
CA PRO A 245 7.56 3.97 3.64
C PRO A 245 6.09 4.44 3.63
N ILE A 246 5.83 5.74 3.60
CA ILE A 246 4.46 6.27 3.53
C ILE A 246 3.78 5.86 2.22
N GLU A 247 4.48 5.93 1.09
CA GLU A 247 3.95 5.46 -0.18
C GLU A 247 3.61 3.96 -0.16
N ARG A 248 4.47 3.13 0.45
CA ARG A 248 4.20 1.69 0.59
C ARG A 248 2.99 1.40 1.46
N MET A 249 2.87 2.07 2.61
CA MET A 249 1.70 1.95 3.48
C MET A 249 0.42 2.39 2.76
N MET A 250 0.44 3.53 2.06
CA MET A 250 -0.72 3.98 1.28
C MET A 250 -1.07 3.00 0.15
N ARG A 251 -0.08 2.43 -0.54
CA ARG A 251 -0.32 1.39 -1.56
C ARG A 251 -0.99 0.16 -0.94
N LEU A 252 -0.55 -0.28 0.25
CA LEU A 252 -1.16 -1.41 0.96
C LEU A 252 -2.62 -1.11 1.34
N VAL A 253 -2.91 0.10 1.86
CA VAL A 253 -4.29 0.55 2.15
C VAL A 253 -5.14 0.59 0.90
N THR A 254 -4.60 1.14 -0.20
CA THR A 254 -5.30 1.23 -1.49
C THR A 254 -5.57 -0.15 -2.07
N GLN A 255 -4.63 -1.08 -1.93
CA GLN A 255 -4.81 -2.48 -2.35
C GLN A 255 -5.89 -3.19 -1.52
N LEU A 256 -5.87 -3.02 -0.19
CA LEU A 256 -6.93 -3.53 0.69
C LEU A 256 -8.30 -2.92 0.36
N ALA A 257 -8.35 -1.64 -0.05
CA ALA A 257 -9.57 -0.98 -0.47
C ALA A 257 -10.11 -1.54 -1.80
N GLN A 258 -9.24 -1.87 -2.75
CA GLN A 258 -9.63 -2.38 -4.08
C GLN A 258 -9.99 -3.87 -4.06
N ASN A 259 -9.24 -4.69 -3.32
CA ASN A 259 -9.48 -6.12 -3.20
C ASN A 259 -9.11 -6.63 -1.80
N PRO A 260 -10.03 -6.52 -0.82
CA PRO A 260 -9.81 -6.99 0.54
C PRO A 260 -9.62 -8.51 0.65
N LEU A 261 -9.99 -9.27 -0.39
CA LEU A 261 -9.83 -10.73 -0.43
C LEU A 261 -8.53 -11.19 -1.11
N GLY A 262 -7.79 -10.27 -1.74
CA GLY A 262 -6.52 -10.58 -2.39
C GLY A 262 -5.48 -11.02 -1.38
N SER A 263 -4.76 -12.12 -1.67
CA SER A 263 -3.70 -12.60 -0.79
C SER A 263 -2.61 -11.54 -0.67
N THR A 264 -2.39 -11.04 0.55
CA THR A 264 -1.24 -10.19 0.89
C THR A 264 0.08 -10.99 0.90
N GLU A 265 0.02 -12.28 0.57
CA GLU A 265 1.12 -13.24 0.63
C GLU A 265 2.19 -13.01 -0.46
N ALA A 266 1.81 -12.53 -1.64
CA ALA A 266 2.68 -12.49 -2.82
C ALA A 266 3.84 -11.47 -2.77
N LYS A 267 4.07 -10.78 -1.64
CA LYS A 267 5.19 -9.83 -1.49
C LYS A 267 6.06 -10.04 -0.26
N ARG A 268 5.81 -11.10 0.51
CA ARG A 268 6.56 -11.39 1.74
C ARG A 268 7.95 -11.97 1.45
N GLU A 269 8.11 -12.67 0.34
CA GLU A 269 9.32 -13.46 0.03
C GLU A 269 10.47 -12.64 -0.59
N GLU A 270 10.25 -11.41 -1.04
CA GLU A 270 11.28 -10.63 -1.75
C GLU A 270 12.05 -9.63 -0.86
N TYR A 271 11.67 -9.45 0.41
CA TYR A 271 12.15 -8.35 1.25
C TYR A 271 13.04 -8.74 2.44
N GLU A 272 13.38 -10.02 2.61
CA GLU A 272 14.24 -10.49 3.72
C GLU A 272 15.75 -10.38 3.45
N ALA A 273 16.19 -9.88 2.30
CA ALA A 273 17.61 -9.86 1.94
C ALA A 273 18.41 -8.64 2.44
N ASP A 274 17.80 -7.64 3.09
CA ASP A 274 18.53 -6.43 3.51
C ASP A 274 18.65 -6.32 5.05
N THR A 275 19.91 -6.34 5.51
CA THR A 275 20.33 -6.21 6.91
C THR A 275 19.69 -4.98 7.57
N PRO A 276 18.97 -5.12 8.70
CA PRO A 276 18.21 -4.01 9.27
C PRO A 276 19.12 -3.05 10.05
N THR A 277 19.35 -1.86 9.50
CA THR A 277 19.73 -0.70 10.30
C THR A 277 18.59 -0.32 11.25
N GLY A 278 18.90 0.02 12.51
CA GLY A 278 17.95 0.32 13.60
C GLY A 278 16.85 1.37 13.33
N THR A 279 16.91 2.05 12.18
CA THR A 279 16.01 3.13 11.74
C THR A 279 14.79 2.65 10.97
N ASP A 280 14.81 1.47 10.36
CA ASP A 280 13.67 0.94 9.60
C ASP A 280 12.58 0.33 10.50
N TYR A 281 12.86 0.15 11.79
CA TYR A 281 11.98 -0.64 12.66
C TYR A 281 10.61 0.01 12.93
N GLU A 282 10.48 1.33 13.05
CA GLU A 282 9.19 1.96 13.40
C GLU A 282 8.21 1.97 12.22
N THR A 283 8.65 2.45 11.05
CA THR A 283 7.86 2.46 9.83
C THR A 283 7.60 1.05 9.31
N LYS A 284 8.57 0.13 9.41
CA LYS A 284 8.38 -1.30 9.09
C LYS A 284 7.42 -1.98 10.08
N MET A 285 7.50 -1.66 11.37
CA MET A 285 6.53 -2.17 12.36
C MET A 285 5.11 -1.66 12.10
N LEU A 286 4.94 -0.40 11.69
CA LEU A 286 3.64 0.13 11.29
C LEU A 286 3.12 -0.56 10.02
N GLU A 287 3.97 -0.77 9.01
CA GLU A 287 3.65 -1.52 7.79
C GLU A 287 3.23 -2.97 8.11
N ASP A 288 3.98 -3.67 8.96
CA ASP A 288 3.67 -5.02 9.42
C ASP A 288 2.37 -5.07 10.23
N THR A 289 2.13 -4.07 11.07
CA THR A 289 0.91 -3.96 11.88
C THR A 289 -0.30 -3.73 10.99
N LEU A 290 -0.18 -2.86 9.99
CA LEU A 290 -1.23 -2.56 9.02
C LEU A 290 -1.56 -3.79 8.16
N SER A 291 -0.54 -4.53 7.73
CA SER A 291 -0.70 -5.81 7.02
C SER A 291 -1.41 -6.86 7.88
N LYS A 292 -1.03 -7.00 9.17
CA LYS A 292 -1.70 -7.90 10.11
C LYS A 292 -3.15 -7.49 10.38
N ILE A 293 -3.43 -6.20 10.56
CA ILE A 293 -4.80 -5.69 10.73
C ILE A 293 -5.62 -5.98 9.49
N GLY A 294 -5.09 -5.74 8.28
CA GLY A 294 -5.76 -6.06 7.03
C GLY A 294 -6.16 -7.54 6.95
N ARG A 295 -5.25 -8.45 7.31
CA ARG A 295 -5.53 -9.90 7.35
C ARG A 295 -6.58 -10.25 8.40
N LEU A 296 -6.49 -9.69 9.61
CA LEU A 296 -7.47 -9.93 10.67
C LEU A 296 -8.85 -9.41 10.29
N LEU A 297 -8.93 -8.27 9.60
CA LEU A 297 -10.18 -7.74 9.05
C LEU A 297 -10.74 -8.69 7.99
N GLN A 298 -9.93 -9.15 7.04
CA GLN A 298 -10.37 -10.09 6.00
C GLN A 298 -10.93 -11.40 6.60
N VAL A 299 -10.26 -11.95 7.61
CA VAL A 299 -10.71 -13.17 8.31
C VAL A 299 -11.96 -12.91 9.15
N GLY A 300 -12.02 -11.77 9.85
CA GLY A 300 -13.12 -11.45 10.77
C GLY A 300 -14.41 -11.04 10.07
N PHE A 301 -14.32 -10.43 8.88
CA PHE A 301 -15.46 -9.92 8.11
C PHE A 301 -15.92 -10.87 6.99
N GLY A 302 -15.12 -11.86 6.63
CA GLY A 302 -15.45 -12.83 5.59
C GLY A 302 -15.71 -12.19 4.22
N ALA A 303 -16.31 -12.96 3.31
CA ALA A 303 -16.64 -12.47 1.97
C ALA A 303 -17.73 -11.38 1.99
N ALA A 304 -18.74 -11.50 2.85
CA ALA A 304 -19.82 -10.51 2.95
C ALA A 304 -19.32 -9.12 3.41
N GLY A 305 -18.28 -9.07 4.23
CA GLY A 305 -17.74 -7.80 4.73
C GLY A 305 -16.64 -7.19 3.88
N THR A 306 -16.25 -7.86 2.79
CA THR A 306 -15.28 -7.33 1.81
C THR A 306 -15.79 -6.02 1.20
N GLU A 307 -17.05 -5.94 0.78
CA GLU A 307 -17.64 -4.70 0.23
C GLU A 307 -17.70 -3.57 1.27
N ILE A 308 -17.91 -3.93 2.55
CA ILE A 308 -17.94 -3.00 3.68
C ILE A 308 -16.54 -2.43 3.95
N ILE A 309 -15.51 -3.28 3.96
CA ILE A 309 -14.10 -2.87 4.11
C ILE A 309 -13.69 -1.98 2.93
N ALA A 310 -13.94 -2.43 1.70
CA ALA A 310 -13.56 -1.71 0.48
C ALA A 310 -14.13 -0.28 0.46
N LYS A 311 -15.43 -0.14 0.75
CA LYS A 311 -16.10 1.16 0.75
C LYS A 311 -15.59 2.09 1.85
N ASN A 312 -15.20 1.55 3.00
CA ASN A 312 -14.67 2.33 4.11
C ASN A 312 -13.19 2.70 3.94
N MET A 313 -12.40 1.84 3.30
CA MET A 313 -10.96 2.08 3.07
C MET A 313 -10.72 2.98 1.83
N GLY A 314 -11.70 3.13 0.94
CA GLY A 314 -11.62 3.97 -0.26
C GLY A 314 -11.98 5.45 -0.05
N GLY A 315 -12.43 5.85 1.14
CA GLY A 315 -12.82 7.23 1.46
C GLY A 315 -11.87 7.90 2.45
N ALA A 316 -11.66 9.22 2.33
CA ALA A 316 -10.95 10.02 3.34
C ALA A 316 -11.79 10.36 4.58
N GLY A 317 -12.95 9.70 4.74
CA GLY A 317 -13.88 9.90 5.84
C GLY A 317 -13.64 8.93 6.99
N ASP A 318 -14.31 9.17 8.11
CA ASP A 318 -14.32 8.24 9.23
C ASP A 318 -14.88 6.87 8.82
N PHE A 319 -14.37 5.82 9.45
CA PHE A 319 -14.78 4.44 9.25
C PHE A 319 -16.26 4.25 9.67
N ASP A 320 -17.18 4.32 8.70
CA ASP A 320 -18.61 4.08 8.88
C ASP A 320 -19.00 2.67 8.40
N VAL A 321 -19.07 1.78 9.38
CA VAL A 321 -19.37 0.37 9.15
C VAL A 321 -20.88 0.11 9.05
N MET A 322 -21.73 1.06 9.44
CA MET A 322 -23.18 0.88 9.50
C MET A 322 -23.86 1.26 8.18
N ILE A 323 -23.37 0.68 7.09
CA ILE A 323 -23.91 0.90 5.75
C ILE A 323 -25.17 0.02 5.57
N PRO A 324 -26.25 0.54 4.94
CA PRO A 324 -27.43 -0.26 4.63
C PRO A 324 -27.08 -1.51 3.82
N GLY A 325 -27.63 -2.65 4.23
CA GLY A 325 -27.42 -3.91 3.54
C GLY A 325 -28.02 -3.92 2.13
N LYS A 326 -27.43 -4.75 1.26
CA LYS A 326 -27.77 -4.87 -0.15
C LYS A 326 -28.45 -6.20 -0.41
N LYS A 327 -29.50 -6.19 -1.23
CA LYS A 327 -30.13 -7.42 -1.69
C LYS A 327 -29.25 -8.07 -2.75
N ILE A 328 -28.91 -9.34 -2.55
CA ILE A 328 -28.13 -10.16 -3.48
C ILE A 328 -28.85 -11.49 -3.74
N THR A 329 -28.45 -12.19 -4.79
CA THR A 329 -28.79 -13.60 -5.01
C THR A 329 -27.52 -14.44 -4.92
N SER A 330 -27.57 -15.52 -4.14
CA SER A 330 -26.43 -16.39 -3.85
C SER A 330 -26.90 -17.83 -3.68
N VAL A 331 -26.00 -18.77 -3.94
CA VAL A 331 -26.09 -20.11 -3.37
C VAL A 331 -25.60 -20.04 -1.93
N PHE A 332 -26.28 -20.73 -1.03
CA PHE A 332 -25.90 -20.94 0.36
C PHE A 332 -25.70 -22.43 0.60
N GLY A 333 -24.51 -22.78 1.08
CA GLY A 333 -24.18 -24.10 1.60
C GLY A 333 -24.05 -24.03 3.11
N PHE A 334 -24.69 -24.95 3.82
CA PHE A 334 -24.42 -25.19 5.24
C PHE A 334 -23.79 -26.57 5.38
N GLY A 335 -22.65 -26.65 6.06
CA GLY A 335 -22.05 -27.91 6.48
C GLY A 335 -22.06 -28.01 8.01
N ILE A 336 -22.59 -29.06 8.62
CA ILE A 336 -22.47 -29.27 10.08
C ILE A 336 -21.75 -30.58 10.36
N ILE A 337 -20.82 -30.52 11.32
CA ILE A 337 -20.10 -31.69 11.82
C ILE A 337 -21.06 -32.55 12.65
N GLU A 338 -21.18 -33.82 12.28
CA GLU A 338 -21.99 -34.78 13.02
C GLU A 338 -21.37 -35.09 14.40
N HIS A 339 -22.22 -35.37 15.39
CA HIS A 339 -21.81 -35.67 16.78
C HIS A 339 -20.88 -34.63 17.45
N PHE A 340 -20.82 -33.39 16.93
CA PHE A 340 -19.85 -32.37 17.35
C PHE A 340 -19.78 -32.13 18.86
N THR A 341 -20.92 -32.05 19.55
CA THR A 341 -20.97 -31.78 20.99
C THR A 341 -20.30 -32.88 21.81
N GLU A 342 -20.54 -34.13 21.45
CA GLU A 342 -19.95 -35.30 22.11
C GLU A 342 -18.46 -35.38 21.80
N THR A 343 -18.07 -35.23 20.53
CA THR A 343 -16.66 -35.18 20.11
C THR A 343 -15.89 -34.09 20.86
N CYS A 344 -16.46 -32.89 21.02
CA CYS A 344 -15.82 -31.79 21.74
C CYS A 344 -15.64 -32.08 23.24
N SER A 345 -16.61 -32.77 23.85
CA SER A 345 -16.51 -33.14 25.26
C SER A 345 -15.38 -34.15 25.53
N ILE A 346 -15.00 -34.93 24.52
CA ILE A 346 -13.97 -35.97 24.61
C ILE A 346 -12.57 -35.41 24.28
N LEU A 347 -12.49 -34.52 23.28
CA LEU A 347 -11.22 -33.96 22.79
C LEU A 347 -10.66 -32.84 23.67
N GLU A 348 -11.50 -32.14 24.45
CA GLU A 348 -11.10 -31.07 25.37
C GLU A 348 -10.17 -30.00 24.70
N GLU A 349 -8.87 -30.03 24.98
CA GLU A 349 -7.89 -29.07 24.45
C GLU A 349 -7.63 -29.24 22.94
N ASP A 350 -7.83 -30.44 22.39
CA ASP A 350 -7.56 -30.75 20.99
C ASP A 350 -8.66 -30.27 20.02
N VAL A 351 -9.79 -29.77 20.54
CA VAL A 351 -10.96 -29.33 19.75
C VAL A 351 -10.60 -28.25 18.74
N ILE A 352 -9.68 -27.35 19.09
CA ILE A 352 -9.27 -26.26 18.18
C ILE A 352 -8.55 -26.83 16.96
N THR A 353 -7.66 -27.81 17.17
CA THR A 353 -6.95 -28.46 16.05
C THR A 353 -7.90 -29.27 15.18
N TYR A 354 -8.92 -29.90 15.78
CA TYR A 354 -9.96 -30.64 15.08
C TYR A 354 -10.77 -29.74 14.16
N ILE A 355 -11.30 -28.63 14.68
CA ILE A 355 -12.10 -27.67 13.91
C ILE A 355 -11.26 -27.01 12.81
N ASN A 356 -10.01 -26.63 13.11
CA ASN A 356 -9.16 -25.97 12.11
C ASN A 356 -8.81 -26.91 10.95
N THR A 357 -8.59 -28.21 11.22
CA THR A 357 -8.30 -29.19 10.16
C THR A 357 -9.51 -29.37 9.24
N ILE A 358 -10.72 -29.43 9.79
CA ILE A 358 -11.96 -29.50 9.00
C ILE A 358 -12.20 -28.19 8.24
N ALA A 359 -11.98 -27.05 8.90
CA ALA A 359 -12.15 -25.73 8.30
C ALA A 359 -11.20 -25.53 7.10
N GLU A 360 -9.97 -26.04 7.16
CA GLU A 360 -9.00 -25.97 6.06
C GLU A 360 -9.53 -26.67 4.80
N ILE A 361 -10.11 -27.88 4.95
CA ILE A 361 -10.74 -28.63 3.85
C ILE A 361 -11.96 -27.85 3.33
N VAL A 362 -12.91 -27.53 4.20
CA VAL A 362 -14.19 -26.89 3.81
C VAL A 362 -13.97 -25.51 3.18
N HIS A 363 -13.04 -24.71 3.70
CA HIS A 363 -12.76 -23.38 3.16
C HIS A 363 -11.92 -23.46 1.89
N GLY A 364 -10.96 -24.37 1.83
CA GLY A 364 -10.12 -24.62 0.66
C GLY A 364 -10.96 -25.05 -0.54
N ASP A 365 -11.81 -26.04 -0.35
CA ASP A 365 -12.62 -26.63 -1.42
C ASP A 365 -13.68 -25.66 -1.96
N ALA A 366 -14.29 -24.87 -1.06
CA ALA A 366 -15.21 -23.82 -1.47
C ALA A 366 -14.49 -22.78 -2.35
N LYS A 367 -13.29 -22.34 -1.95
CA LYS A 367 -12.51 -21.31 -2.66
C LYS A 367 -12.07 -21.78 -4.04
N VAL A 368 -11.60 -23.02 -4.15
CA VAL A 368 -11.17 -23.67 -5.40
C VAL A 368 -12.28 -23.67 -6.46
N PHE A 369 -13.54 -23.73 -6.03
CA PHE A 369 -14.72 -23.65 -6.89
C PHE A 369 -15.52 -22.34 -6.73
N HIS A 370 -14.81 -21.21 -6.69
CA HIS A 370 -15.37 -19.86 -6.73
C HIS A 370 -16.30 -19.46 -5.56
N GLY A 371 -16.37 -20.27 -4.51
CA GLY A 371 -17.12 -20.02 -3.30
C GLY A 371 -16.32 -19.28 -2.25
N ALA A 372 -17.00 -18.86 -1.19
CA ALA A 372 -16.35 -18.29 -0.02
C ALA A 372 -16.98 -18.78 1.27
N ALA A 373 -16.14 -19.07 2.25
CA ALA A 373 -16.59 -19.25 3.62
C ALA A 373 -16.93 -17.88 4.23
N ASN A 374 -18.12 -17.79 4.83
CA ASN A 374 -18.57 -16.55 5.46
C ASN A 374 -18.43 -16.60 6.98
N LYS A 375 -18.95 -17.67 7.61
CA LYS A 375 -18.98 -17.77 9.08
C LYS A 375 -18.79 -19.21 9.54
N ASN A 376 -17.99 -19.38 10.58
CA ASN A 376 -17.86 -20.62 11.34
C ASN A 376 -18.62 -20.45 12.68
N ILE A 377 -19.61 -21.30 12.93
CA ILE A 377 -20.48 -21.28 14.12
C ILE A 377 -20.25 -22.57 14.92
N GLY A 378 -19.04 -22.73 15.45
CA GLY A 378 -18.67 -23.94 16.20
C GLY A 378 -18.67 -25.18 15.32
N SER A 379 -19.79 -25.92 15.31
CA SER A 379 -20.00 -27.14 14.49
C SER A 379 -20.36 -26.86 13.03
N ALA A 380 -20.80 -25.63 12.71
CA ALA A 380 -21.41 -25.31 11.43
C ALA A 380 -20.58 -24.35 10.58
N PHE A 381 -20.53 -24.59 9.27
CA PHE A 381 -19.86 -23.79 8.26
C PHE A 381 -20.88 -23.20 7.30
N LEU A 382 -20.93 -21.87 7.20
CA LEU A 382 -21.72 -21.15 6.21
C LEU A 382 -20.86 -20.78 5.01
N LEU A 383 -21.19 -21.39 3.87
CA LEU A 383 -20.58 -21.17 2.57
C LEU A 383 -21.53 -20.37 1.67
N ALA A 384 -20.97 -19.48 0.84
CA ALA A 384 -21.74 -18.68 -0.09
C ALA A 384 -21.05 -18.58 -1.46
N TRP A 385 -21.84 -18.72 -2.53
CA TRP A 385 -21.45 -18.39 -3.90
C TRP A 385 -22.35 -17.26 -4.41
N LYS A 386 -21.89 -16.02 -4.24
CA LYS A 386 -22.61 -14.81 -4.65
C LYS A 386 -22.71 -14.78 -6.18
N ILE A 387 -23.93 -14.77 -6.71
CA ILE A 387 -24.18 -14.77 -8.17
C ILE A 387 -24.29 -13.34 -8.70
N CYS A 388 -25.16 -12.54 -8.08
CA CYS A 388 -25.42 -11.18 -8.55
C CYS A 388 -26.04 -10.29 -7.47
N ASP A 389 -25.98 -9.00 -7.72
CA ASP A 389 -26.75 -8.03 -6.96
C ASP A 389 -28.22 -8.05 -7.41
N GLY A 390 -29.15 -7.92 -6.46
CA GLY A 390 -30.58 -8.00 -6.72
C GLY A 390 -31.08 -9.43 -6.91
N GLY A 391 -32.16 -9.59 -7.68
CA GLY A 391 -32.78 -10.88 -7.99
C GLY A 391 -32.25 -11.46 -9.29
N LEU A 392 -31.91 -12.75 -9.30
CA LEU A 392 -31.51 -13.46 -10.52
C LEU A 392 -32.71 -13.58 -11.49
N PRO A 393 -32.62 -13.05 -12.73
CA PRO A 393 -33.71 -13.11 -13.70
C PRO A 393 -34.13 -14.55 -14.00
N GLY A 394 -35.44 -14.81 -13.99
CA GLY A 394 -36.01 -16.13 -14.29
C GLY A 394 -35.87 -17.17 -13.17
N MET A 395 -35.29 -16.80 -12.01
CA MET A 395 -35.32 -17.65 -10.81
C MET A 395 -36.74 -17.66 -10.23
N ARG A 396 -37.23 -18.84 -9.86
CA ARG A 396 -38.56 -19.02 -9.26
C ARG A 396 -38.54 -18.59 -7.79
N ASP A 397 -39.49 -17.76 -7.37
CA ASP A 397 -39.71 -17.49 -5.95
C ASP A 397 -40.62 -18.59 -5.38
N PRO A 398 -40.31 -19.18 -4.21
CA PRO A 398 -41.19 -20.14 -3.54
C PRO A 398 -42.64 -19.66 -3.39
N ARG A 399 -42.86 -18.35 -3.28
CA ARG A 399 -44.17 -17.72 -3.07
C ARG A 399 -44.92 -17.44 -4.37
N ASP A 400 -44.29 -17.68 -5.53
CA ASP A 400 -44.96 -17.51 -6.81
C ASP A 400 -46.09 -18.53 -6.96
N PRO A 401 -47.28 -18.13 -7.44
CA PRO A 401 -48.36 -19.07 -7.71
C PRO A 401 -47.94 -20.06 -8.79
N ALA A 402 -48.42 -21.30 -8.69
CA ALA A 402 -48.08 -22.37 -9.63
C ALA A 402 -48.39 -22.02 -11.10
N ASP A 403 -49.38 -21.15 -11.31
CA ASP A 403 -49.85 -20.72 -12.63
C ASP A 403 -49.00 -19.58 -13.24
N LYS A 404 -48.02 -19.06 -12.51
CA LYS A 404 -47.14 -17.99 -13.01
C LYS A 404 -46.35 -18.51 -14.21
N PRO A 405 -46.46 -17.87 -15.40
CA PRO A 405 -45.76 -18.35 -16.59
C PRO A 405 -44.25 -18.35 -16.37
N ARG A 406 -43.62 -19.50 -16.65
CA ARG A 406 -42.15 -19.63 -16.58
C ARG A 406 -41.53 -18.81 -17.70
N MET A 407 -40.47 -18.09 -17.38
CA MET A 407 -39.69 -17.36 -18.38
C MET A 407 -39.12 -18.35 -19.40
N LEU A 408 -39.26 -18.04 -20.69
CA LEU A 408 -38.74 -18.89 -21.76
C LEU A 408 -37.23 -19.04 -21.62
N PRO A 409 -36.64 -20.24 -21.88
CA PRO A 409 -35.20 -20.46 -21.73
C PRO A 409 -34.33 -19.47 -22.53
N ALA A 410 -34.75 -19.11 -23.75
CA ALA A 410 -34.05 -18.13 -24.58
C ALA A 410 -34.07 -16.71 -23.95
N GLU A 411 -35.19 -16.31 -23.35
CA GLU A 411 -35.30 -15.03 -22.64
C GLU A 411 -34.49 -15.05 -21.34
N LYS A 412 -34.52 -16.17 -20.61
CA LYS A 412 -33.72 -16.39 -19.39
C LYS A 412 -32.23 -16.24 -19.69
N GLN A 413 -31.75 -16.83 -20.79
CA GLN A 413 -30.36 -16.72 -21.23
C GLN A 413 -30.00 -15.26 -21.57
N LYS A 414 -30.80 -14.60 -22.42
CA LYS A 414 -30.57 -13.22 -22.85
C LYS A 414 -30.49 -12.24 -21.66
N ARG A 415 -31.38 -12.38 -20.67
CA ARG A 415 -31.38 -11.53 -19.46
C ARG A 415 -30.21 -11.84 -18.51
N ARG A 416 -29.52 -12.98 -18.68
CA ARG A 416 -28.39 -13.42 -17.84
C ARG A 416 -27.02 -13.23 -18.50
N GLU A 417 -26.93 -12.91 -19.80
CA GLU A 417 -25.67 -12.70 -20.53
C GLU A 417 -24.74 -11.66 -19.88
N GLY A 418 -25.30 -10.63 -19.23
CA GLY A 418 -24.53 -9.60 -18.53
C GLY A 418 -24.22 -9.91 -17.06
N ILE A 419 -24.72 -11.03 -16.53
CA ILE A 419 -24.54 -11.40 -15.13
C ILE A 419 -23.37 -12.38 -15.03
N TYR A 420 -22.30 -11.94 -14.39
CA TYR A 420 -21.14 -12.78 -14.13
C TYR A 420 -20.38 -12.28 -12.90
N ILE A 421 -19.65 -13.18 -12.27
CA ILE A 421 -18.64 -12.81 -11.28
C ILE A 421 -17.25 -12.89 -11.88
N LYS A 422 -16.33 -12.08 -11.35
CA LYS A 422 -14.91 -12.16 -11.68
C LYS A 422 -14.21 -12.96 -10.59
N SER A 423 -13.70 -14.14 -10.93
CA SER A 423 -13.02 -15.02 -9.97
C SER A 423 -11.85 -15.71 -10.65
N THR A 424 -10.79 -15.97 -9.88
CA THR A 424 -9.67 -16.82 -10.28
C THR A 424 -9.95 -18.29 -9.97
N GLY A 425 -10.75 -18.55 -8.92
CA GLY A 425 -10.91 -19.90 -8.34
C GLY A 425 -9.55 -20.49 -7.98
N ALA A 426 -9.24 -21.67 -8.51
CA ALA A 426 -7.95 -22.34 -8.40
C ALA A 426 -6.90 -21.90 -9.44
N GLY A 427 -7.30 -21.12 -10.46
CA GLY A 427 -6.39 -20.59 -11.48
C GLY A 427 -5.60 -19.37 -11.00
N SER A 428 -4.65 -18.91 -11.83
CA SER A 428 -3.86 -17.69 -11.60
C SER A 428 -4.46 -16.45 -12.28
N VAL A 429 -5.36 -16.64 -13.26
CA VAL A 429 -5.94 -15.56 -14.07
C VAL A 429 -7.43 -15.39 -13.79
N ILE A 430 -7.86 -14.14 -13.60
CA ILE A 430 -9.28 -13.78 -13.39
C ILE A 430 -10.09 -14.07 -14.67
N ARG A 431 -11.22 -14.78 -14.52
CA ARG A 431 -12.19 -15.01 -15.59
C ARG A 431 -13.61 -14.62 -15.17
N ARG A 432 -14.50 -14.53 -16.17
CA ARG A 432 -15.94 -14.31 -15.95
C ARG A 432 -16.63 -15.66 -15.77
N VAL A 433 -17.32 -15.85 -14.65
CA VAL A 433 -18.07 -17.06 -14.32
C VAL A 433 -19.55 -16.73 -14.33
N GLY A 434 -20.32 -17.47 -15.13
CA GLY A 434 -21.77 -17.26 -15.28
C GLY A 434 -22.59 -17.86 -14.13
N PRO A 435 -23.89 -17.53 -14.02
CA PRO A 435 -24.74 -18.03 -12.93
C PRO A 435 -24.85 -19.56 -12.90
N THR A 436 -25.14 -20.21 -14.02
CA THR A 436 -25.30 -21.67 -14.09
C THR A 436 -24.02 -22.39 -13.73
N GLU A 437 -22.90 -21.94 -14.28
CA GLU A 437 -21.58 -22.46 -13.97
C GLU A 437 -21.23 -22.30 -12.48
N LEU A 438 -21.65 -21.21 -11.84
CA LEU A 438 -21.43 -20.99 -10.42
C LEU A 438 -22.25 -21.96 -9.54
N VAL A 439 -23.47 -22.30 -9.96
CA VAL A 439 -24.30 -23.30 -9.27
C VAL A 439 -23.71 -24.69 -9.44
N ASP A 440 -23.27 -25.05 -10.65
CA ASP A 440 -22.56 -26.31 -10.92
C ASP A 440 -21.26 -26.39 -10.09
N SER A 441 -20.50 -25.30 -10.03
CA SER A 441 -19.29 -25.19 -9.20
C SER A 441 -19.59 -25.37 -7.71
N ALA A 442 -20.70 -24.83 -7.21
CA ALA A 442 -21.10 -25.01 -5.81
C ALA A 442 -21.44 -26.47 -5.48
N LEU A 443 -22.09 -27.19 -6.41
CA LEU A 443 -22.34 -28.63 -6.25
C LEU A 443 -21.01 -29.39 -6.23
N THR A 444 -20.13 -29.16 -7.22
CA THR A 444 -18.82 -29.81 -7.29
C THR A 444 -17.95 -29.51 -6.06
N ALA A 445 -18.02 -28.30 -5.52
CA ALA A 445 -17.31 -27.93 -4.30
C ALA A 445 -17.72 -28.82 -3.11
N VAL A 446 -19.02 -29.06 -2.93
CA VAL A 446 -19.52 -29.92 -1.85
C VAL A 446 -19.19 -31.39 -2.11
N LEU A 447 -19.21 -31.83 -3.38
CA LEU A 447 -18.73 -33.18 -3.74
C LEU A 447 -17.24 -33.35 -3.42
N LYS A 448 -16.41 -32.35 -3.73
CA LYS A 448 -15.00 -32.31 -3.35
C LYS A 448 -14.84 -32.41 -1.83
N MET A 449 -15.55 -31.58 -1.06
CA MET A 449 -15.51 -31.61 0.41
C MET A 449 -15.80 -33.00 0.96
N ARG A 450 -16.79 -33.69 0.40
CA ARG A 450 -17.14 -35.06 0.82
C ARG A 450 -16.02 -36.05 0.51
N VAL A 451 -15.43 -35.97 -0.68
CA VAL A 451 -14.33 -36.85 -1.09
C VAL A 451 -13.06 -36.59 -0.29
N ASP A 452 -12.68 -35.33 -0.12
CA ASP A 452 -11.48 -34.93 0.59
C ASP A 452 -11.60 -35.21 2.09
N LEU A 453 -12.81 -35.05 2.67
CA LEU A 453 -13.08 -35.47 4.06
C LEU A 453 -12.95 -36.99 4.23
N HIS A 454 -13.51 -37.79 3.30
CA HIS A 454 -13.38 -39.25 3.33
C HIS A 454 -11.91 -39.67 3.22
N ASN A 455 -11.17 -39.10 2.27
CA ASN A 455 -9.74 -39.34 2.09
C ASN A 455 -8.94 -38.89 3.32
N ALA A 456 -9.32 -37.78 3.97
CA ALA A 456 -8.66 -37.29 5.18
C ALA A 456 -8.87 -38.22 6.39
N ASN A 457 -10.02 -38.88 6.50
CA ASN A 457 -10.28 -39.89 7.53
C ASN A 457 -9.44 -41.17 7.32
N HIS A 458 -9.30 -41.63 6.09
CA HIS A 458 -8.65 -42.91 5.79
C HIS A 458 -7.13 -42.80 5.61
N HIS A 459 -6.66 -41.71 4.99
CA HIS A 459 -5.28 -41.57 4.53
C HIS A 459 -4.66 -40.19 4.82
N GLY A 460 -5.38 -39.29 5.50
CA GLY A 460 -4.93 -37.91 5.68
C GLY A 460 -4.91 -37.42 7.13
N THR A 461 -5.09 -36.12 7.30
CA THR A 461 -4.87 -35.38 8.54
C THR A 461 -5.89 -35.71 9.65
N LEU A 462 -7.08 -36.22 9.29
CA LEU A 462 -8.13 -36.58 10.23
C LEU A 462 -8.01 -38.02 10.75
N HIS A 463 -7.17 -38.85 10.12
CA HIS A 463 -6.94 -40.24 10.53
C HIS A 463 -6.49 -40.38 12.00
N LYS A 464 -5.78 -39.38 12.53
CA LYS A 464 -5.37 -39.33 13.95
C LYS A 464 -6.57 -39.32 14.93
N TYR A 465 -7.71 -38.76 14.52
CA TYR A 465 -8.92 -38.74 15.34
C TYR A 465 -9.68 -40.07 15.25
N CYS A 466 -9.62 -40.72 14.08
CA CYS A 466 -10.23 -42.04 13.86
C CYS A 466 -9.57 -43.12 14.73
N ASN A 467 -8.26 -43.01 14.98
CA ASN A 467 -7.50 -43.93 15.83
C ASN A 467 -7.45 -43.52 17.32
N ASN A 468 -8.15 -42.46 17.72
CA ASN A 468 -8.11 -41.98 19.09
C ASN A 468 -8.90 -42.91 20.02
N THR A 469 -8.22 -43.53 20.98
CA THR A 469 -8.82 -44.50 21.91
C THR A 469 -9.99 -43.93 22.71
N LYS A 470 -9.99 -42.63 23.04
CA LYS A 470 -11.11 -41.99 23.76
C LYS A 470 -12.37 -41.87 22.89
N LEU A 471 -12.20 -41.56 21.60
CA LEU A 471 -13.32 -41.43 20.66
C LEU A 471 -13.86 -42.81 20.28
N ILE A 472 -12.97 -43.78 20.03
CA ILE A 472 -13.35 -45.17 19.78
C ILE A 472 -14.13 -45.74 20.98
N ALA A 473 -13.72 -45.46 22.21
CA ALA A 473 -14.44 -45.92 23.40
C ALA A 473 -15.85 -45.32 23.56
N ALA A 474 -16.14 -44.19 22.90
CA ALA A 474 -17.44 -43.52 22.98
C ALA A 474 -18.38 -43.88 21.83
N PHE A 475 -17.84 -44.14 20.62
CA PHE A 475 -18.62 -44.32 19.39
C PHE A 475 -18.48 -45.70 18.74
N ASP A 476 -17.70 -46.63 19.33
CA ASP A 476 -17.24 -47.92 18.80
C ASP A 476 -16.35 -47.82 17.54
N SER A 477 -16.73 -46.99 16.58
CA SER A 477 -15.94 -46.55 15.43
C SER A 477 -16.14 -45.05 15.23
N PHE A 478 -15.07 -44.31 14.96
CA PHE A 478 -15.16 -42.86 14.79
C PHE A 478 -14.59 -42.43 13.44
N GLU A 479 -15.42 -41.76 12.65
CA GLU A 479 -15.03 -41.03 11.45
C GLU A 479 -15.65 -39.63 11.51
N VAL A 480 -14.96 -38.68 10.89
CA VAL A 480 -15.48 -37.31 10.80
C VAL A 480 -16.46 -37.24 9.63
N HIS A 481 -17.72 -36.99 9.94
CA HIS A 481 -18.78 -36.78 8.95
C HIS A 481 -19.35 -35.37 9.04
N LEU A 482 -19.67 -34.82 7.87
CA LEU A 482 -20.36 -33.54 7.72
C LEU A 482 -21.61 -33.76 6.88
N GLY A 483 -22.75 -33.30 7.40
CA GLY A 483 -23.98 -33.13 6.64
C GLY A 483 -23.92 -31.82 5.85
N PHE A 484 -24.42 -31.82 4.62
CA PHE A 484 -24.48 -30.63 3.76
C PHE A 484 -25.89 -30.29 3.29
N GLY A 485 -26.28 -29.00 3.40
CA GLY A 485 -27.52 -28.47 2.87
C GLY A 485 -27.28 -27.37 1.84
N LEU A 486 -27.78 -27.54 0.61
CA LEU A 486 -27.61 -26.58 -0.48
C LEU A 486 -28.93 -25.95 -0.93
N HIS A 487 -28.94 -24.62 -0.95
CA HIS A 487 -30.08 -23.84 -1.42
C HIS A 487 -29.65 -22.56 -2.13
N ILE A 488 -30.46 -22.11 -3.11
CA ILE A 488 -30.25 -20.85 -3.82
C ILE A 488 -31.38 -19.89 -3.52
N GLY A 489 -31.06 -18.62 -3.28
CA GLY A 489 -32.08 -17.60 -3.10
C GLY A 489 -31.52 -16.21 -2.85
N TRP A 490 -32.43 -15.25 -2.64
CA TRP A 490 -32.04 -13.90 -2.29
C TRP A 490 -31.61 -13.82 -0.81
N ALA A 491 -30.68 -12.92 -0.50
CA ALA A 491 -30.37 -12.50 0.87
C ALA A 491 -30.06 -11.01 0.95
N ILE A 492 -30.18 -10.44 2.15
CA ILE A 492 -29.61 -9.12 2.44
C ILE A 492 -28.20 -9.35 2.98
N GLU A 493 -27.21 -8.90 2.23
CA GLU A 493 -25.80 -8.85 2.62
C GLU A 493 -25.52 -7.51 3.32
N GLY A 494 -24.97 -7.54 4.52
CA GLY A 494 -24.60 -6.30 5.21
C GLY A 494 -24.03 -6.52 6.61
N ALA A 495 -23.59 -5.43 7.22
CA ALA A 495 -23.14 -5.39 8.61
C ALA A 495 -24.34 -5.48 9.55
N ILE A 496 -24.29 -6.46 10.47
CA ILE A 496 -25.25 -6.62 11.56
C ILE A 496 -24.50 -6.42 12.87
N GLY A 497 -25.03 -5.55 13.74
CA GLY A 497 -24.47 -5.38 15.08
C GLY A 497 -24.55 -3.97 15.60
N SER A 498 -23.54 -3.59 16.38
CA SER A 498 -23.40 -2.28 17.01
C SER A 498 -22.02 -1.69 16.70
N ARG A 499 -21.78 -0.45 17.11
CA ARG A 499 -20.46 0.20 16.99
C ARG A 499 -19.32 -0.58 17.67
N PHE A 500 -19.63 -1.51 18.59
CA PHE A 500 -18.62 -2.28 19.34
C PHE A 500 -18.38 -3.69 18.78
N LYS A 501 -19.35 -4.25 18.04
CA LYS A 501 -19.26 -5.60 17.47
C LYS A 501 -20.12 -5.65 16.23
N ILE A 502 -19.49 -5.97 15.11
CA ILE A 502 -20.10 -6.01 13.80
C ILE A 502 -19.79 -7.38 13.19
N ASP A 503 -20.80 -7.97 12.59
CA ASP A 503 -20.73 -9.25 11.88
C ASP A 503 -21.32 -9.02 10.48
N ALA A 504 -20.50 -9.17 9.45
CA ALA A 504 -20.99 -9.08 8.07
C ALA A 504 -21.61 -10.42 7.69
N SER A 505 -22.91 -10.41 7.40
CA SER A 505 -23.65 -11.65 7.22
C SER A 505 -24.74 -11.55 6.19
N TYR A 506 -25.32 -12.71 5.87
CA TYR A 506 -26.46 -12.85 4.97
C TYR A 506 -27.71 -13.11 5.79
N LEU A 507 -28.71 -12.23 5.65
CA LEU A 507 -29.99 -12.37 6.33
C LEU A 507 -31.10 -12.65 5.32
N SER A 508 -31.71 -13.83 5.41
CA SER A 508 -32.90 -14.19 4.64
C SER A 508 -33.50 -15.54 5.07
N PRO A 509 -34.82 -15.76 4.85
CA PRO A 509 -35.42 -17.09 4.97
C PRO A 509 -34.70 -18.16 4.14
N ASN A 510 -34.09 -17.79 3.00
CA ASN A 510 -33.36 -18.72 2.14
C ASN A 510 -32.06 -19.23 2.79
N VAL A 511 -31.36 -18.37 3.55
CA VAL A 511 -30.17 -18.79 4.31
C VAL A 511 -30.57 -19.82 5.37
N ASN A 512 -31.68 -19.57 6.07
CA ASN A 512 -32.22 -20.53 7.04
C ASN A 512 -32.70 -21.84 6.38
N MET A 513 -33.13 -21.80 5.12
CA MET A 513 -33.53 -23.01 4.40
C MET A 513 -32.33 -23.92 4.15
N ALA A 514 -31.17 -23.39 3.77
CA ALA A 514 -29.94 -24.18 3.63
C ALA A 514 -29.55 -24.87 4.96
N ALA A 515 -29.61 -24.15 6.09
CA ALA A 515 -29.37 -24.73 7.41
C ALA A 515 -30.38 -25.82 7.80
N ARG A 516 -31.65 -25.68 7.41
CA ARG A 516 -32.69 -26.70 7.65
C ARG A 516 -32.50 -27.94 6.79
N LEU A 517 -32.09 -27.76 5.54
CA LEU A 517 -31.76 -28.86 4.64
C LEU A 517 -30.58 -29.65 5.19
N GLU A 518 -29.57 -28.95 5.71
CA GLU A 518 -28.47 -29.59 6.40
C GLU A 518 -29.00 -30.38 7.61
N ALA A 519 -29.79 -29.79 8.51
CA ALA A 519 -30.30 -30.52 9.68
C ALA A 519 -31.18 -31.74 9.31
N ALA A 520 -31.87 -31.68 8.17
CA ALA A 520 -32.66 -32.79 7.66
C ALA A 520 -31.81 -33.94 7.08
N THR A 521 -30.51 -33.75 6.83
CA THR A 521 -29.61 -34.81 6.34
C THR A 521 -29.66 -36.04 7.24
N GLY A 522 -29.58 -35.85 8.56
CA GLY A 522 -29.70 -36.93 9.54
C GLY A 522 -31.06 -37.61 9.57
N GLN A 523 -32.15 -36.92 9.20
CA GLN A 523 -33.48 -37.54 9.10
C GLN A 523 -33.61 -38.44 7.87
N PHE A 524 -32.92 -38.10 6.79
CA PHE A 524 -32.91 -38.85 5.54
C PHE A 524 -31.74 -39.83 5.42
N ASP A 525 -30.82 -39.83 6.40
CA ASP A 525 -29.58 -40.62 6.43
C ASP A 525 -28.81 -40.48 5.11
N VAL A 526 -28.58 -39.22 4.73
CA VAL A 526 -27.79 -38.85 3.55
C VAL A 526 -26.81 -37.74 3.88
N PRO A 527 -25.58 -37.77 3.36
CA PRO A 527 -24.58 -36.74 3.64
C PRO A 527 -24.86 -35.38 3.00
N MET A 528 -25.83 -35.29 2.07
CA MET A 528 -26.17 -34.03 1.42
C MET A 528 -27.64 -33.96 0.98
N LEU A 529 -28.27 -32.80 1.21
CA LEU A 529 -29.59 -32.45 0.71
C LEU A 529 -29.57 -31.16 -0.11
N ILE A 530 -30.31 -31.19 -1.22
CA ILE A 530 -30.37 -30.12 -2.21
C ILE A 530 -31.84 -29.72 -2.40
N SER A 531 -32.11 -28.41 -2.39
CA SER A 531 -33.44 -27.88 -2.67
C SER A 531 -33.83 -27.94 -4.15
N GLU A 532 -35.13 -28.03 -4.42
CA GLU A 532 -35.73 -27.91 -5.76
C GLU A 532 -35.24 -26.68 -6.53
N TRP A 533 -35.17 -25.51 -5.87
CA TRP A 533 -34.72 -24.27 -6.50
C TRP A 533 -33.27 -24.29 -6.93
N PHE A 534 -32.41 -25.00 -6.19
CA PHE A 534 -31.02 -25.19 -6.57
C PHE A 534 -30.92 -26.09 -7.81
N VAL A 535 -31.63 -27.21 -7.82
CA VAL A 535 -31.64 -28.15 -8.95
C VAL A 535 -32.22 -27.51 -10.23
N ASP A 536 -33.20 -26.62 -10.09
CA ASP A 536 -33.77 -25.84 -11.20
C ASP A 536 -32.73 -24.95 -11.91
N GLU A 537 -31.66 -24.55 -11.22
CA GLU A 537 -30.62 -23.64 -11.73
C GLU A 537 -29.31 -24.35 -12.13
N LEU A 538 -29.17 -25.65 -11.84
CA LEU A 538 -28.10 -26.51 -12.36
C LEU A 538 -28.17 -26.67 -13.88
N SER A 539 -27.04 -27.02 -14.49
CA SER A 539 -27.02 -27.48 -15.88
C SER A 539 -27.83 -28.77 -16.09
N SER A 540 -28.27 -28.99 -17.33
CA SER A 540 -29.04 -30.20 -17.68
C SER A 540 -28.27 -31.49 -17.44
N GLU A 541 -26.95 -31.46 -17.61
CA GLU A 541 -26.08 -32.62 -17.36
C GLU A 541 -25.90 -32.86 -15.86
N ALA A 542 -25.62 -31.82 -15.06
CA ALA A 542 -25.51 -31.95 -13.60
C ALA A 542 -26.79 -32.52 -12.96
N ARG A 543 -27.96 -32.07 -13.45
CA ARG A 543 -29.27 -32.55 -12.97
C ARG A 543 -29.46 -34.07 -13.15
N ARG A 544 -28.85 -34.69 -14.15
CA ARG A 544 -28.99 -36.15 -14.40
C ARG A 544 -28.38 -37.00 -13.29
N PHE A 545 -27.37 -36.48 -12.61
CA PHE A 545 -26.70 -37.17 -11.51
C PHE A 545 -27.42 -36.98 -10.17
N CYS A 546 -28.34 -36.00 -10.06
CA CYS A 546 -29.15 -35.81 -8.87
C CYS A 546 -30.45 -36.60 -8.96
N ARG A 547 -30.85 -37.26 -7.85
CA ARG A 547 -32.16 -37.92 -7.75
C ARG A 547 -33.07 -37.20 -6.77
N LYS A 548 -34.37 -37.22 -7.07
CA LYS A 548 -35.42 -36.67 -6.21
C LYS A 548 -35.76 -37.70 -5.13
N ILE A 549 -35.60 -37.35 -3.87
CA ILE A 549 -35.78 -38.28 -2.75
C ILE A 549 -37.15 -38.21 -2.11
N ASP A 550 -37.71 -37.01 -1.96
CA ASP A 550 -38.99 -36.79 -1.29
C ASP A 550 -39.57 -35.42 -1.67
N ARG A 551 -40.82 -35.17 -1.29
CA ARG A 551 -41.46 -33.86 -1.35
C ARG A 551 -42.04 -33.54 0.02
N VAL A 552 -41.51 -32.49 0.63
CA VAL A 552 -41.85 -32.15 2.03
C VAL A 552 -42.22 -30.68 2.20
N ALA A 553 -43.14 -30.43 3.13
CA ALA A 553 -43.37 -29.11 3.69
C ALA A 553 -42.64 -29.02 5.04
N VAL A 554 -41.66 -28.11 5.14
CA VAL A 554 -40.87 -27.91 6.36
C VAL A 554 -41.66 -27.13 7.40
N LYS A 555 -41.43 -27.42 8.68
CA LYS A 555 -42.06 -26.70 9.79
C LYS A 555 -41.82 -25.18 9.69
N GLY A 556 -42.90 -24.42 9.52
CA GLY A 556 -42.86 -22.96 9.35
C GLY A 556 -42.88 -22.46 7.89
N SER A 557 -43.00 -23.34 6.90
CA SER A 557 -43.34 -23.00 5.50
C SER A 557 -44.41 -23.97 5.00
N GLU A 558 -45.57 -23.45 4.60
CA GLU A 558 -46.64 -24.27 4.02
C GLU A 558 -46.37 -24.67 2.56
N ILE A 559 -45.34 -24.08 1.94
CA ILE A 559 -44.96 -24.35 0.55
C ILE A 559 -44.18 -25.66 0.50
N PRO A 560 -44.68 -26.71 -0.18
CA PRO A 560 -43.96 -27.97 -0.33
C PRO A 560 -42.80 -27.82 -1.31
N MET A 561 -41.66 -28.40 -0.96
CA MET A 561 -40.43 -28.38 -1.75
C MET A 561 -39.99 -29.80 -2.07
N ASP A 562 -39.51 -30.01 -3.29
CA ASP A 562 -38.82 -31.25 -3.65
C ASP A 562 -37.40 -31.28 -3.05
N LEU A 563 -37.06 -32.40 -2.41
CA LEU A 563 -35.74 -32.69 -1.90
C LEU A 563 -34.97 -33.57 -2.88
N TRP A 564 -33.70 -33.26 -3.07
CA TRP A 564 -32.81 -33.95 -3.97
C TRP A 564 -31.50 -34.30 -3.27
N THR A 565 -30.79 -35.30 -3.79
CA THR A 565 -29.44 -35.65 -3.33
C THR A 565 -28.55 -36.07 -4.50
N PHE A 566 -27.24 -36.14 -4.24
CA PHE A 566 -26.24 -36.73 -5.11
C PHE A 566 -25.54 -37.85 -4.33
N ASP A 567 -25.74 -39.08 -4.78
CA ASP A 567 -25.13 -40.25 -4.18
C ASP A 567 -23.70 -40.45 -4.71
N ILE A 568 -22.78 -40.82 -3.81
CA ILE A 568 -21.40 -41.21 -4.17
C ILE A 568 -21.29 -42.69 -3.82
N GLY A 569 -21.07 -43.53 -4.83
CA GLY A 569 -20.82 -44.96 -4.66
C GLY A 569 -19.36 -45.29 -4.41
N ARG A 570 -18.45 -44.46 -4.93
CA ARG A 570 -17.00 -44.64 -4.81
C ARG A 570 -16.31 -43.31 -4.56
N TYR A 571 -15.45 -43.29 -3.55
CA TYR A 571 -14.60 -42.15 -3.23
C TYR A 571 -13.24 -42.28 -3.92
N PRO A 572 -12.90 -41.41 -4.89
CA PRO A 572 -11.62 -41.46 -5.59
C PRO A 572 -10.48 -40.91 -4.72
N ALA A 573 -9.34 -41.60 -4.71
CA ALA A 573 -8.16 -41.20 -3.94
C ALA A 573 -7.51 -39.91 -4.45
N GLU A 574 -7.62 -39.62 -5.75
CA GLU A 574 -7.06 -38.42 -6.38
C GLU A 574 -7.87 -37.14 -6.04
N GLY A 575 -9.05 -37.29 -5.43
CA GLY A 575 -9.96 -36.20 -5.12
C GLY A 575 -10.70 -35.66 -6.34
N VAL A 576 -11.50 -34.62 -6.13
CA VAL A 576 -12.13 -33.85 -7.22
C VAL A 576 -11.38 -32.53 -7.33
N ASN A 577 -10.60 -32.35 -8.39
CA ASN A 577 -9.78 -31.14 -8.58
C ASN A 577 -10.22 -30.41 -9.86
N PRO A 578 -10.18 -29.07 -9.89
CA PRO A 578 -10.52 -28.33 -11.09
C PRO A 578 -9.42 -28.43 -12.14
N ASP A 579 -9.83 -28.51 -13.40
CA ASP A 579 -8.92 -28.41 -14.52
C ASP A 579 -8.44 -26.97 -14.73
N ILE A 580 -7.13 -26.81 -14.93
CA ILE A 580 -6.50 -25.54 -15.26
C ILE A 580 -5.99 -25.63 -16.70
N SER A 581 -6.36 -24.68 -17.56
CA SER A 581 -5.84 -24.58 -18.92
C SER A 581 -4.41 -24.02 -18.94
N ASP A 582 -3.70 -24.23 -20.05
CA ASP A 582 -2.30 -23.80 -20.22
C ASP A 582 -2.09 -22.28 -20.04
N ASP A 583 -3.15 -21.49 -20.18
CA ASP A 583 -3.16 -20.03 -19.95
C ASP A 583 -3.33 -19.65 -18.46
N GLY A 584 -3.37 -20.62 -17.55
CA GLY A 584 -3.52 -20.43 -16.11
C GLY A 584 -4.97 -20.14 -15.66
N ARG A 585 -5.96 -20.29 -16.54
CA ARG A 585 -7.38 -20.16 -16.19
C ARG A 585 -7.96 -21.49 -15.73
N GLN A 586 -8.83 -21.45 -14.72
CA GLN A 586 -9.65 -22.60 -14.38
C GLN A 586 -10.71 -22.82 -15.47
N LYS A 587 -10.83 -24.06 -15.97
CA LYS A 587 -11.89 -24.45 -16.90
C LYS A 587 -13.24 -24.48 -16.19
N ALA A 588 -14.30 -24.39 -16.99
CA ALA A 588 -15.66 -24.52 -16.47
C ALA A 588 -15.92 -25.94 -15.96
N VAL A 589 -16.78 -26.03 -14.94
CA VAL A 589 -17.26 -27.31 -14.44
C VAL A 589 -18.26 -27.89 -15.45
N GLU A 590 -17.92 -29.01 -16.08
CA GLU A 590 -18.73 -29.63 -17.12
C GLU A 590 -19.07 -31.09 -16.78
N PHE A 591 -20.22 -31.30 -16.14
CA PHE A 591 -20.71 -32.62 -15.72
C PHE A 591 -20.86 -33.64 -16.86
N GLY A 592 -21.02 -33.19 -18.11
CA GLY A 592 -21.21 -34.08 -19.26
C GLY A 592 -19.92 -34.62 -19.87
N PHE A 593 -18.77 -33.97 -19.65
CA PHE A 593 -17.50 -34.32 -20.27
C PHE A 593 -16.47 -34.87 -19.29
N ASP A 594 -16.55 -34.44 -18.04
CA ASP A 594 -15.60 -34.82 -17.00
C ASP A 594 -15.91 -36.25 -16.50
N PRO A 595 -14.96 -37.21 -16.62
CA PRO A 595 -15.16 -38.59 -16.20
C PRO A 595 -15.28 -38.75 -14.69
N ILE A 596 -14.95 -37.72 -13.88
CA ILE A 596 -15.02 -37.81 -12.42
C ILE A 596 -16.45 -38.01 -11.92
N TYR A 597 -17.47 -37.38 -12.55
CA TYR A 597 -18.84 -37.46 -12.04
C TYR A 597 -19.48 -38.84 -12.23
N PRO A 598 -19.34 -39.50 -13.41
CA PRO A 598 -19.65 -40.92 -13.53
C PRO A 598 -18.85 -41.78 -12.56
N ALA A 599 -17.56 -41.50 -12.38
CA ALA A 599 -16.69 -42.26 -11.47
C ALA A 599 -17.15 -42.18 -10.00
N LEU A 600 -17.69 -41.03 -9.56
CA LEU A 600 -18.25 -40.87 -8.22
C LEU A 600 -19.47 -41.77 -7.98
N GLN A 601 -20.23 -42.08 -9.03
CA GLN A 601 -21.40 -42.99 -8.96
C GLN A 601 -21.06 -44.44 -9.28
N GLU A 602 -19.80 -44.75 -9.60
CA GLU A 602 -19.35 -46.14 -9.70
C GLU A 602 -19.63 -46.88 -8.39
N GLY A 603 -20.15 -48.10 -8.50
CA GLY A 603 -20.55 -48.90 -7.34
C GLY A 603 -22.05 -48.85 -7.03
N ILE A 604 -22.81 -47.91 -7.61
CA ILE A 604 -24.28 -47.90 -7.51
C ILE A 604 -24.88 -48.60 -8.74
N PRO A 605 -25.63 -49.70 -8.58
CA PRO A 605 -26.21 -50.41 -9.72
C PRO A 605 -27.24 -49.56 -10.47
N SER A 606 -27.19 -49.53 -11.82
CA SER A 606 -28.17 -48.76 -12.62
C SER A 606 -29.62 -49.19 -12.40
N VAL A 607 -29.84 -50.46 -12.08
CA VAL A 607 -31.15 -51.04 -11.75
C VAL A 607 -31.73 -50.43 -10.47
N PHE A 608 -30.89 -50.02 -9.51
CA PHE A 608 -31.34 -49.31 -8.32
C PHE A 608 -32.03 -48.00 -8.73
N PHE A 609 -31.40 -47.18 -9.57
CA PHE A 609 -31.98 -45.89 -9.99
C PHE A 609 -33.31 -46.06 -10.73
N SER A 610 -33.44 -47.08 -11.59
CA SER A 610 -34.71 -47.36 -12.29
C SER A 610 -35.82 -47.71 -11.30
N ASN A 611 -35.57 -48.66 -10.40
CA ASN A 611 -36.55 -49.09 -9.41
C ASN A 611 -36.90 -47.97 -8.42
N PHE A 612 -35.91 -47.20 -7.99
CA PHE A 612 -36.09 -46.08 -7.09
C PHE A 612 -36.94 -44.97 -7.72
N ASN A 613 -36.62 -44.54 -8.95
CA ASN A 613 -37.37 -43.48 -9.64
C ASN A 613 -38.81 -43.89 -9.94
N GLU A 614 -39.06 -45.15 -10.33
CA GLU A 614 -40.41 -45.69 -10.49
C GLU A 614 -41.17 -45.74 -9.15
N GLY A 615 -40.50 -46.21 -8.09
CA GLY A 615 -41.08 -46.33 -6.75
C GLY A 615 -41.45 -44.98 -6.14
N ILE A 616 -40.54 -44.00 -6.19
CA ILE A 616 -40.79 -42.63 -5.74
C ILE A 616 -41.87 -41.94 -6.58
N GLY A 617 -41.87 -42.15 -7.90
CA GLY A 617 -42.93 -41.66 -8.77
C GLY A 617 -44.31 -42.18 -8.36
N ALA A 618 -44.41 -43.49 -8.06
CA ALA A 618 -45.64 -44.11 -7.58
C ALA A 618 -46.05 -43.59 -6.18
N TYR A 619 -45.09 -43.35 -5.30
CA TYR A 619 -45.31 -42.78 -3.97
C TYR A 619 -45.96 -41.39 -4.05
N PHE A 620 -45.41 -40.48 -4.88
CA PHE A 620 -46.01 -39.17 -5.09
C PHE A 620 -47.39 -39.23 -5.74
N ALA A 621 -47.61 -40.19 -6.65
CA ALA A 621 -48.91 -40.43 -7.28
C ALA A 621 -49.95 -41.07 -6.34
N GLY A 622 -49.58 -41.43 -5.10
CA GLY A 622 -50.47 -42.07 -4.13
C GLY A 622 -50.66 -43.58 -4.32
N LYS A 623 -49.90 -44.22 -5.22
CA LYS A 623 -49.91 -45.68 -5.47
C LYS A 623 -48.90 -46.38 -4.56
N TRP A 624 -49.23 -46.43 -3.27
CA TRP A 624 -48.31 -46.88 -2.21
C TRP A 624 -48.02 -48.39 -2.26
N ASP A 625 -48.96 -49.18 -2.77
CA ASP A 625 -48.77 -50.59 -3.09
C ASP A 625 -47.62 -50.83 -4.07
N VAL A 626 -47.64 -50.14 -5.22
CA VAL A 626 -46.60 -50.22 -6.26
C VAL A 626 -45.29 -49.62 -5.77
N ALA A 627 -45.38 -48.48 -5.08
CA ALA A 627 -44.21 -47.81 -4.51
C ALA A 627 -43.44 -48.74 -3.56
N ARG A 628 -44.14 -49.46 -2.68
CA ARG A 628 -43.50 -50.36 -1.71
C ARG A 628 -42.73 -51.47 -2.41
N VAL A 629 -43.34 -52.15 -3.37
CA VAL A 629 -42.69 -53.26 -4.10
C VAL A 629 -41.41 -52.78 -4.78
N LYS A 630 -41.48 -51.63 -5.48
CA LYS A 630 -40.34 -51.07 -6.22
C LYS A 630 -39.26 -50.52 -5.29
N LEU A 631 -39.62 -49.84 -4.22
CA LEU A 631 -38.68 -49.31 -3.22
C LEU A 631 -38.04 -50.43 -2.39
N THR A 632 -38.77 -51.48 -2.02
CA THR A 632 -38.18 -52.66 -1.37
C THR A 632 -37.20 -53.37 -2.31
N ALA A 633 -37.53 -53.50 -3.61
CA ALA A 633 -36.61 -54.06 -4.59
C ALA A 633 -35.36 -53.17 -4.79
N ALA A 634 -35.51 -51.84 -4.76
CA ALA A 634 -34.37 -50.91 -4.80
C ALA A 634 -33.48 -51.08 -3.56
N ASN A 635 -34.06 -51.09 -2.36
CA ASN A 635 -33.33 -51.22 -1.10
C ASN A 635 -32.61 -52.58 -0.95
N GLN A 636 -33.09 -53.64 -1.61
CA GLN A 636 -32.40 -54.93 -1.68
C GLN A 636 -31.16 -54.91 -2.57
N ILE A 637 -31.13 -54.02 -3.57
CA ILE A 637 -30.00 -53.89 -4.51
C ILE A 637 -28.92 -52.99 -3.90
N TRP A 638 -29.33 -51.85 -3.35
CA TRP A 638 -28.45 -50.90 -2.69
C TRP A 638 -29.23 -50.26 -1.55
N GLU A 639 -28.69 -50.38 -0.34
CA GLU A 639 -29.33 -49.81 0.84
C GLU A 639 -29.03 -48.31 0.94
N ASP A 640 -30.09 -47.50 0.95
CA ASP A 640 -29.98 -46.06 1.14
C ASP A 640 -30.96 -45.53 2.19
N GLY A 641 -30.56 -44.47 2.87
CA GLY A 641 -31.37 -43.78 3.87
C GLY A 641 -32.75 -43.34 3.36
N PRO A 642 -32.85 -42.65 2.21
CA PRO A 642 -34.12 -42.15 1.70
C PRO A 642 -35.16 -43.24 1.45
N THR A 643 -34.77 -44.37 0.86
CA THR A 643 -35.70 -45.48 0.65
C THR A 643 -36.20 -46.05 1.97
N LYS A 644 -35.30 -46.24 2.96
CA LYS A 644 -35.68 -46.70 4.31
C LYS A 644 -36.67 -45.75 4.97
N VAL A 645 -36.45 -44.45 4.85
CA VAL A 645 -37.33 -43.43 5.43
C VAL A 645 -38.70 -43.44 4.77
N VAL A 646 -38.78 -43.49 3.44
CA VAL A 646 -40.06 -43.54 2.72
C VAL A 646 -40.82 -44.84 3.03
N LEU A 647 -40.13 -45.98 3.05
CA LEU A 647 -40.73 -47.27 3.43
C LEU A 647 -41.29 -47.22 4.87
N LYS A 648 -40.53 -46.66 5.81
CA LYS A 648 -40.98 -46.48 7.20
C LYS A 648 -42.23 -45.61 7.30
N VAL A 649 -42.30 -44.53 6.54
CA VAL A 649 -43.50 -43.66 6.49
C VAL A 649 -44.71 -44.42 5.96
N MET A 650 -44.52 -45.21 4.92
CA MET A 650 -45.58 -46.03 4.34
C MET A 650 -46.05 -47.10 5.33
N GLU A 651 -45.15 -47.66 6.14
CA GLU A 651 -45.47 -48.60 7.21
C GLU A 651 -46.22 -47.96 8.38
N THR A 652 -45.88 -46.73 8.77
CA THR A 652 -46.52 -46.04 9.88
C THR A 652 -47.89 -45.45 9.51
N GLU A 653 -48.01 -44.86 8.32
CA GLU A 653 -49.18 -44.07 7.92
C GLU A 653 -50.09 -44.81 6.93
N GLY A 654 -49.55 -45.77 6.17
CA GLY A 654 -50.24 -46.37 5.01
C GLY A 654 -50.86 -47.73 5.26
N ARG A 655 -50.68 -48.31 6.45
CA ARG A 655 -51.14 -49.66 6.76
C ARG A 655 -52.63 -49.67 7.05
N THR A 656 -53.42 -50.26 6.15
CA THR A 656 -54.84 -50.50 6.38
C THR A 656 -55.07 -51.69 7.32
N VAL A 657 -56.27 -51.79 7.89
CA VAL A 657 -56.68 -52.89 8.80
C VAL A 657 -56.56 -54.27 8.12
N GLU A 658 -56.66 -54.30 6.79
CA GLU A 658 -56.59 -55.49 5.93
C GLU A 658 -55.16 -55.82 5.45
N GLY A 659 -54.17 -54.98 5.80
CA GLY A 659 -52.76 -55.20 5.46
C GLY A 659 -52.34 -54.66 4.08
N GLU A 660 -53.25 -54.03 3.33
CA GLU A 660 -52.95 -53.31 2.10
C GLU A 660 -52.34 -51.93 2.39
N PHE A 661 -51.47 -51.47 1.50
CA PHE A 661 -50.79 -50.18 1.62
C PHE A 661 -51.47 -49.16 0.70
N MET A 662 -52.22 -48.24 1.29
CA MET A 662 -52.88 -47.17 0.55
C MET A 662 -52.46 -45.80 1.09
N ALA A 663 -52.36 -44.83 0.19
CA ALA A 663 -52.11 -43.45 0.59
C ALA A 663 -53.25 -42.94 1.49
N PRO A 664 -52.95 -42.30 2.63
CA PRO A 664 -53.96 -41.72 3.49
C PRO A 664 -54.82 -40.68 2.77
N THR A 665 -56.04 -40.45 3.26
CA THR A 665 -56.98 -39.47 2.67
C THR A 665 -56.46 -38.03 2.65
N TRP A 666 -55.46 -37.72 3.49
CA TRP A 666 -54.79 -36.41 3.54
C TRP A 666 -53.62 -36.29 2.55
N TRP A 667 -53.21 -37.37 1.88
CA TRP A 667 -52.05 -37.38 0.98
C TRP A 667 -52.30 -36.53 -0.27
N LYS A 668 -51.53 -35.46 -0.41
CA LYS A 668 -51.55 -34.55 -1.57
C LYS A 668 -50.27 -34.63 -2.41
N GLY A 669 -49.54 -35.75 -2.32
CA GLY A 669 -48.25 -35.93 -2.98
C GLY A 669 -47.05 -35.32 -2.24
N TYR A 670 -47.22 -34.93 -0.97
CA TYR A 670 -46.16 -34.44 -0.09
C TYR A 670 -46.51 -34.72 1.38
N ARG A 671 -45.50 -34.76 2.25
CA ARG A 671 -45.67 -34.86 3.72
C ARG A 671 -45.14 -33.65 4.47
N GLN A 672 -45.58 -33.48 5.72
CA GLN A 672 -45.01 -32.48 6.62
C GLN A 672 -43.87 -33.09 7.44
N LEU A 673 -42.75 -32.38 7.57
CA LEU A 673 -41.70 -32.74 8.53
C LEU A 673 -42.11 -32.21 9.92
N THR A 674 -42.45 -33.12 10.84
CA THR A 674 -42.97 -32.81 12.18
C THR A 674 -41.86 -32.50 13.18
N GLU A 675 -40.68 -33.07 12.98
CA GLU A 675 -39.49 -32.90 13.81
C GLU A 675 -38.53 -31.86 13.23
N LYS A 676 -37.79 -31.20 14.13
CA LYS A 676 -36.88 -30.09 13.82
C LYS A 676 -35.53 -30.60 13.34
#